data_AF-A0A803MKM5-F1
#
_entry.id   AF-A0A803MKM5-F1
#
_cell.length_a   1.000
_cell.length_b   1.000
_cell.length_c   1.000
_cell.angle_alpha   90.00
_cell.angle_beta   90.00
_cell.angle_gamma   90.00
#
_symmetry.space_group_name_H-M   'P 1'
#
loop_
_entity.id
_entity.type
_entity.pdbx_description
1 polymer ?
#
loop_
_entity_poly.entity_id
_entity_poly.type
_entity_poly.pdbx_seq_one_letter_code
_entity_poly.pdbx_strand_id
1 'polypeptide(L)'
;MVALLFDTKAPFFALSCLKTLFLVINLCIFNGLTCTTSTPLRFNRKGAFKILQVADMHYADGKITPCLDVLPNQVKGCSDLNTTVFIQRMIKAEKPDLIVFTGDNIFGSDATDPAKSMDAAFAPAVMCNISWAAVLGNHDQESTLSREGVMQYIVNMEHTLSLLNPHDAGKIDGFGNYNLEVAGVNGSPFQNKSVLNLYFLDSGDYSTVPSISGYGWIKTSQQSWFLRTSRRLKKAYMNHPEPQKDSAPGLVYFHIPLPEYASFDTSNFTGVKQEGISSPSINSGFFTTMLEAGDIRAVFTGHDHKNDFCGKLMDINLCYAGGFGYHAYGKAGWARRARVVKINLRKIGKGGWGTVKSIQTWKRLDDSNLTTIDTRVLWSKSSTGSGEPNCARGRGSNEEAKKKGTREPSRERSVPRTFPSELEPRLMMVECTVADMHDGITQLSDSVEELEVKVEAAHTATQNLRDETRGLVNSALETIREEVAKLKRELLGQLRDIRAEVESVKEDVILCRKAAVTESVTIQKGPKMKVPKPQKYHGKRDTREIDNFLWSVERYFDAMKLDDDASKINTATMYLGEEAVLFEENQLIYFTGGLQRWAQQDVERRNVKTLAEAIAVAESLIEIPKESRRDRGKRVEDGDQEDEEASHPKANEELPVAAKVECHDRKRGGASSKDEYGAMVLGKKAQLARMKLLNATSVEEGEVNEVPTRLLADTRASHNFLAKEEAKALGVKFTRVDGEMKTINSRATPVYGRAWGVPVRLGKWNGKVDFLVVDIDDEDVVLGMEFLHKVLPFRVSDGMITIT
;
A
#
# COMPACT_ATOMS: atom_id res chain seq x y z
N MET A 1 -56.33 -5.77 -57.18
CA MET A 1 -54.96 -5.99 -57.71
C MET A 1 -54.20 -6.75 -56.63
N VAL A 2 -53.78 -7.99 -56.94
CA VAL A 2 -52.99 -8.94 -56.11
C VAL A 2 -53.59 -9.35 -54.76
N ALA A 3 -53.70 -10.68 -54.56
CA ALA A 3 -54.08 -11.30 -53.29
C ALA A 3 -52.85 -11.64 -52.45
N LEU A 4 -53.01 -11.79 -51.13
CA LEU A 4 -52.03 -12.44 -50.27
C LEU A 4 -52.73 -13.47 -49.38
N LEU A 5 -52.22 -14.70 -49.45
CA LEU A 5 -52.65 -15.85 -48.66
C LEU A 5 -52.00 -15.83 -47.27
N PHE A 6 -52.57 -16.60 -46.36
CA PHE A 6 -52.05 -16.86 -45.01
C PHE A 6 -50.62 -17.45 -45.03
N ASP A 7 -49.78 -17.05 -44.08
CA ASP A 7 -48.73 -17.92 -43.53
C ASP A 7 -48.75 -17.90 -41.99
N THR A 8 -48.56 -19.05 -41.38
CA THR A 8 -48.91 -19.40 -40.00
C THR A 8 -47.69 -19.38 -39.08
N LYS A 9 -47.29 -18.21 -38.55
CA LYS A 9 -46.10 -18.09 -37.67
C LYS A 9 -46.27 -17.21 -36.41
N ALA A 10 -47.50 -17.08 -35.90
CA ALA A 10 -47.83 -16.18 -34.79
C ALA A 10 -47.45 -16.60 -33.33
N PRO A 11 -47.08 -17.87 -32.97
CA PRO A 11 -46.74 -18.17 -31.57
C PRO A 11 -45.23 -18.18 -31.25
N PHE A 12 -44.35 -18.21 -32.26
CA PHE A 12 -42.90 -18.43 -32.02
C PHE A 12 -42.11 -17.16 -31.67
N PHE A 13 -42.51 -15.97 -32.16
CA PHE A 13 -41.80 -14.73 -31.87
C PHE A 13 -41.97 -14.24 -30.42
N ALA A 14 -43.19 -14.34 -29.86
CA ALA A 14 -43.44 -13.96 -28.47
C ALA A 14 -42.63 -14.80 -27.48
N LEU A 15 -42.54 -16.12 -27.73
CA LEU A 15 -41.77 -17.04 -26.89
C LEU A 15 -40.25 -16.85 -27.06
N SER A 16 -39.79 -16.43 -28.24
CA SER A 16 -38.39 -16.06 -28.47
C SER A 16 -38.03 -14.81 -27.66
N CYS A 17 -38.80 -13.72 -27.78
CA CYS A 17 -38.54 -12.48 -27.04
C CYS A 17 -38.62 -12.67 -25.51
N LEU A 18 -39.55 -13.50 -25.01
CA LEU A 18 -39.58 -13.84 -23.59
C LEU A 18 -38.33 -14.61 -23.16
N LYS A 19 -37.83 -15.54 -23.99
CA LYS A 19 -36.58 -16.27 -23.72
C LYS A 19 -35.35 -15.39 -23.78
N THR A 20 -35.24 -14.43 -24.71
CA THR A 20 -34.12 -13.48 -24.71
C THR A 20 -34.17 -12.55 -23.51
N LEU A 21 -35.37 -12.10 -23.09
CA LEU A 21 -35.52 -11.28 -21.90
C LEU A 21 -35.18 -12.07 -20.62
N PHE A 22 -35.62 -13.33 -20.52
CA PHE A 22 -35.21 -14.22 -19.42
C PHE A 22 -33.71 -14.52 -19.46
N LEU A 23 -33.10 -14.69 -20.64
CA LEU A 23 -31.67 -14.93 -20.78
C LEU A 23 -30.85 -13.71 -20.37
N VAL A 24 -31.27 -12.49 -20.75
CA VAL A 24 -30.62 -11.23 -20.34
C VAL A 24 -30.79 -10.98 -18.83
N ILE A 25 -31.98 -11.21 -18.27
CA ILE A 25 -32.22 -11.10 -16.83
C ILE A 25 -31.38 -12.15 -16.07
N ASN A 26 -31.31 -13.40 -16.54
CA ASN A 26 -30.44 -14.41 -15.93
C ASN A 26 -28.95 -14.12 -16.17
N LEU A 27 -28.54 -13.50 -17.27
CA LEU A 27 -27.16 -13.05 -17.46
C LEU A 27 -26.81 -11.92 -16.47
N CYS A 28 -27.76 -11.04 -16.14
CA CYS A 28 -27.58 -10.01 -15.11
C CYS A 28 -27.65 -10.56 -13.66
N ILE A 29 -28.25 -11.74 -13.44
CA ILE A 29 -28.33 -12.40 -12.13
C ILE A 29 -27.16 -13.37 -11.90
N PHE A 30 -26.68 -14.06 -12.94
CA PHE A 30 -25.52 -14.96 -12.89
C PHE A 30 -24.18 -14.25 -13.14
N ASN A 31 -24.13 -13.19 -13.96
CA ASN A 31 -23.07 -12.18 -13.85
C ASN A 31 -23.48 -11.11 -12.85
N GLY A 32 -23.74 -11.53 -11.61
CA GLY A 32 -23.23 -10.73 -10.52
C GLY A 32 -21.69 -10.87 -10.56
N LEU A 33 -20.85 -9.89 -10.91
CA LEU A 33 -21.03 -8.43 -10.81
C LEU A 33 -22.07 -8.06 -9.75
N THR A 34 -21.92 -8.70 -8.59
CA THR A 34 -21.81 -7.90 -7.39
C THR A 34 -20.75 -6.85 -7.67
N CYS A 35 -21.19 -5.73 -8.24
CA CYS A 35 -20.74 -4.46 -7.75
C CYS A 35 -21.02 -4.53 -6.25
N THR A 36 -20.01 -4.99 -5.52
CA THR A 36 -19.89 -4.82 -4.08
C THR A 36 -19.86 -3.31 -3.92
N THR A 37 -21.06 -2.74 -3.83
CA THR A 37 -21.29 -1.37 -3.43
C THR A 37 -20.83 -1.31 -1.99
N SER A 38 -19.50 -1.18 -1.83
CA SER A 38 -18.81 -1.21 -0.55
C SER A 38 -19.56 -0.25 0.35
N THR A 39 -20.21 -0.80 1.37
CA THR A 39 -21.16 -0.03 2.17
C THR A 39 -20.41 1.17 2.73
N PRO A 40 -20.77 2.41 2.36
CA PRO A 40 -19.89 3.55 2.62
C PRO A 40 -19.55 3.63 4.10
N LEU A 41 -18.26 3.80 4.42
CA LEU A 41 -17.80 4.03 5.79
C LEU A 41 -18.68 5.10 6.41
N ARG A 42 -19.18 4.84 7.61
CA ARG A 42 -20.17 5.74 8.23
C ARG A 42 -20.20 5.65 9.74
N PHE A 43 -20.66 6.72 10.35
CA PHE A 43 -20.94 6.75 11.77
C PHE A 43 -22.06 5.75 12.13
N ASN A 44 -21.85 5.00 13.21
CA ASN A 44 -22.83 4.04 13.71
C ASN A 44 -24.06 4.73 14.32
N ARG A 45 -25.11 3.96 14.65
CA ARG A 45 -26.39 4.49 15.17
C ARG A 45 -26.26 5.36 16.44
N LYS A 46 -25.15 5.26 17.17
CA LYS A 46 -24.83 6.07 18.37
C LYS A 46 -24.09 7.38 18.02
N GLY A 47 -23.96 7.71 16.74
CA GLY A 47 -23.25 8.91 16.26
C GLY A 47 -21.76 8.87 16.54
N ALA A 48 -21.17 7.68 16.68
CA ALA A 48 -19.74 7.49 16.91
C ALA A 48 -19.09 6.80 15.70
N PHE A 49 -17.80 7.06 15.51
CA PHE A 49 -16.92 6.33 14.60
C PHE A 49 -15.58 6.13 15.32
N LYS A 50 -15.08 4.89 15.37
CA LYS A 50 -13.86 4.53 16.09
C LYS A 50 -12.86 3.89 15.14
N ILE A 51 -11.66 4.46 15.12
CA ILE A 51 -10.50 3.97 14.37
C ILE A 51 -9.53 3.35 15.36
N LEU A 52 -9.08 2.12 15.09
CA LEU A 52 -7.92 1.50 15.73
C LEU A 52 -6.70 1.76 14.84
N GLN A 53 -5.70 2.48 15.33
CA GLN A 53 -4.41 2.64 14.65
C GLN A 53 -3.46 1.54 15.14
N VAL A 54 -2.95 0.76 14.19
CA VAL A 54 -1.88 -0.22 14.35
C VAL A 54 -0.69 0.32 13.56
N ALA A 55 0.51 0.33 14.13
CA ALA A 55 1.70 0.85 13.47
C ALA A 55 2.87 -0.06 13.79
N ASP A 56 3.78 -0.22 12.83
CA ASP A 56 5.07 -0.85 13.11
C ASP A 56 4.88 -2.26 13.64
N MET A 57 4.16 -3.08 12.86
CA MET A 57 3.96 -4.50 13.20
C MET A 57 5.25 -5.29 12.97
N HIS A 58 5.97 -4.95 11.90
CA HIS A 58 7.18 -5.65 11.45
C HIS A 58 6.91 -7.15 11.35
N TYR A 59 5.76 -7.54 10.79
CA TYR A 59 5.35 -8.95 10.76
C TYR A 59 6.18 -9.72 9.72
N ALA A 60 6.60 -10.95 10.03
CA ALA A 60 7.31 -11.82 9.09
C ALA A 60 6.69 -13.21 9.10
N ASP A 61 7.49 -14.27 9.28
CA ASP A 61 7.07 -15.66 9.18
C ASP A 61 6.30 -16.21 10.42
N GLY A 62 5.70 -15.33 11.22
CA GLY A 62 4.68 -15.69 12.19
C GLY A 62 5.21 -16.38 13.46
N LYS A 63 5.24 -17.72 13.44
CA LYS A 63 5.61 -18.53 14.63
C LYS A 63 7.13 -18.62 14.81
N ILE A 64 7.88 -18.56 13.73
CA ILE A 64 9.34 -18.75 13.74
C ILE A 64 10.10 -17.43 13.94
N THR A 65 9.48 -16.29 13.64
CA THR A 65 10.02 -14.95 13.87
C THR A 65 10.15 -14.65 15.36
N PRO A 66 11.35 -14.41 15.92
CA PRO A 66 11.52 -14.06 17.32
C PRO A 66 11.13 -12.60 17.58
N CYS A 67 10.60 -12.31 18.77
CA CYS A 67 10.38 -10.92 19.21
C CYS A 67 11.69 -10.16 19.42
N LEU A 68 11.71 -8.86 19.12
CA LEU A 68 12.80 -7.94 19.48
C LEU A 68 12.46 -7.14 20.75
N ASP A 69 13.48 -6.83 21.54
CA ASP A 69 13.40 -6.04 22.77
C ASP A 69 12.35 -6.50 23.81
N VAL A 70 12.08 -7.81 23.86
CA VAL A 70 11.20 -8.43 24.87
C VAL A 70 11.98 -9.47 25.68
N LEU A 71 11.99 -9.32 27.01
CA LEU A 71 12.70 -10.24 27.88
C LEU A 71 11.94 -11.58 28.03
N PRO A 72 12.62 -12.73 28.17
CA PRO A 72 11.97 -14.03 28.35
C PRO A 72 11.05 -14.14 29.59
N ASN A 73 11.23 -13.28 30.59
CA ASN A 73 10.37 -13.17 31.77
C ASN A 73 9.13 -12.28 31.56
N GLN A 74 9.10 -11.45 30.50
CA GLN A 74 7.91 -10.72 30.07
C GLN A 74 7.01 -11.63 29.23
N VAL A 75 7.58 -12.26 28.20
CA VAL A 75 6.85 -13.18 27.30
C VAL A 75 7.76 -14.36 26.94
N LYS A 76 7.46 -15.54 27.48
CA LYS A 76 8.22 -16.76 27.20
C LYS A 76 7.82 -17.33 25.83
N GLY A 77 8.78 -17.55 24.94
CA GLY A 77 8.52 -18.10 23.60
C GLY A 77 7.81 -17.11 22.67
N CYS A 78 8.16 -15.83 22.78
CA CYS A 78 7.55 -14.73 22.05
C CYS A 78 7.83 -14.78 20.54
N SER A 79 6.81 -14.58 19.71
CA SER A 79 6.90 -14.46 18.24
C SER A 79 5.93 -13.39 17.68
N ASP A 80 5.87 -13.19 16.36
CA ASP A 80 4.83 -12.36 15.71
C ASP A 80 3.39 -12.73 16.13
N LEU A 81 3.14 -13.98 16.54
CA LEU A 81 1.83 -14.41 17.04
C LEU A 81 1.38 -13.61 18.27
N ASN A 82 2.32 -13.00 19.02
CA ASN A 82 1.99 -12.04 20.07
C ASN A 82 1.40 -10.74 19.49
N THR A 83 1.91 -10.25 18.35
CA THR A 83 1.28 -9.16 17.56
C THR A 83 -0.14 -9.55 17.16
N THR A 84 -0.34 -10.75 16.60
CA THR A 84 -1.67 -11.26 16.19
C THR A 84 -2.65 -11.28 17.36
N VAL A 85 -2.23 -11.81 18.52
CA VAL A 85 -3.03 -11.87 19.74
C VAL A 85 -3.35 -10.46 20.24
N PHE A 86 -2.39 -9.52 20.22
CA PHE A 86 -2.64 -8.14 20.62
C PHE A 86 -3.69 -7.46 19.73
N ILE A 87 -3.65 -7.66 18.40
CA ILE A 87 -4.70 -7.14 17.49
C ILE A 87 -6.07 -7.73 17.84
N GLN A 88 -6.17 -9.05 18.05
CA GLN A 88 -7.42 -9.71 18.42
C GLN A 88 -7.98 -9.20 19.77
N ARG A 89 -7.11 -8.98 20.76
CA ARG A 89 -7.48 -8.39 22.06
C ARG A 89 -8.00 -6.96 21.88
N MET A 90 -7.32 -6.15 21.07
CA MET A 90 -7.71 -4.77 20.76
C MET A 90 -9.05 -4.70 20.02
N ILE A 91 -9.26 -5.53 19.00
CA ILE A 91 -10.53 -5.66 18.27
C ILE A 91 -11.67 -6.00 19.25
N LYS A 92 -11.48 -7.02 20.11
CA LYS A 92 -12.49 -7.46 21.07
C LYS A 92 -12.87 -6.38 22.09
N ALA A 93 -11.87 -5.65 22.60
CA ALA A 93 -12.05 -4.63 23.62
C ALA A 93 -12.61 -3.32 23.06
N GLU A 94 -12.07 -2.85 21.94
CA GLU A 94 -12.42 -1.54 21.39
C GLU A 94 -13.56 -1.59 20.38
N LYS A 95 -13.74 -2.69 19.63
CA LYS A 95 -14.76 -2.83 18.57
C LYS A 95 -14.69 -1.65 17.57
N PRO A 96 -13.57 -1.49 16.85
CA PRO A 96 -13.40 -0.40 15.90
C PRO A 96 -14.38 -0.51 14.72
N ASP A 97 -14.80 0.64 14.18
CA ASP A 97 -15.54 0.72 12.92
C ASP A 97 -14.57 0.70 11.70
N LEU A 98 -13.26 0.97 11.92
CA LEU A 98 -12.18 0.89 10.94
C LEU A 98 -10.83 0.56 11.63
N ILE A 99 -10.00 -0.30 11.05
CA ILE A 99 -8.59 -0.46 11.44
C ILE A 99 -7.70 0.28 10.42
N VAL A 100 -6.73 1.05 10.90
CA VAL A 100 -5.74 1.72 10.04
C VAL A 100 -4.35 1.23 10.41
N PHE A 101 -3.67 0.62 9.46
CA PHE A 101 -2.29 0.20 9.57
C PHE A 101 -1.36 1.29 9.00
N THR A 102 -0.48 1.87 9.84
CA THR A 102 0.35 3.03 9.47
C THR A 102 1.78 2.69 9.09
N GLY A 103 1.95 1.71 8.19
CA GLY A 103 3.24 1.31 7.64
C GLY A 103 4.04 0.35 8.51
N ASP A 104 5.06 -0.23 7.87
CA ASP A 104 5.84 -1.38 8.34
C ASP A 104 4.90 -2.49 8.85
N ASN A 105 4.00 -2.86 7.95
CA ASN A 105 3.03 -3.93 8.11
C ASN A 105 3.77 -5.26 8.16
N ILE A 106 4.73 -5.44 7.24
CA ILE A 106 5.70 -6.54 7.25
C ILE A 106 7.12 -6.00 7.44
N PHE A 107 8.02 -6.84 7.95
CA PHE A 107 9.46 -6.57 7.97
C PHE A 107 10.12 -7.31 6.80
N GLY A 108 10.31 -6.63 5.66
CA GLY A 108 10.67 -7.28 4.41
C GLY A 108 11.99 -8.07 4.46
N SER A 109 12.92 -7.67 5.34
CA SER A 109 14.20 -8.37 5.53
C SER A 109 14.06 -9.78 6.13
N ASP A 110 13.07 -10.02 7.01
CA ASP A 110 12.84 -11.34 7.65
C ASP A 110 11.63 -12.08 7.06
N ALA A 111 10.79 -11.40 6.26
CA ALA A 111 9.64 -11.99 5.57
C ALA A 111 10.09 -12.82 4.35
N THR A 112 10.18 -14.14 4.50
CA THR A 112 10.64 -15.03 3.40
C THR A 112 9.63 -15.13 2.26
N ASP A 113 8.34 -15.00 2.59
CA ASP A 113 7.26 -14.81 1.63
C ASP A 113 6.42 -13.58 2.06
N PRO A 114 6.52 -12.45 1.36
CA PRO A 114 5.86 -11.22 1.75
C PRO A 114 4.34 -11.30 1.57
N ALA A 115 3.84 -12.13 0.64
CA ALA A 115 2.40 -12.35 0.48
C ALA A 115 1.83 -13.11 1.69
N LYS A 116 2.47 -14.22 2.09
CA LYS A 116 2.07 -14.95 3.32
C LYS A 116 2.24 -14.11 4.59
N SER A 117 3.26 -13.25 4.63
CA SER A 117 3.48 -12.35 5.77
C SER A 117 2.36 -11.31 5.87
N MET A 118 1.93 -10.72 4.74
CA MET A 118 0.77 -9.83 4.68
C MET A 118 -0.53 -10.55 5.04
N ASP A 119 -0.78 -11.76 4.51
CA ASP A 119 -1.91 -12.60 4.89
C ASP A 119 -1.99 -12.77 6.41
N ALA A 120 -0.88 -13.15 7.05
CA ALA A 120 -0.81 -13.35 8.49
C ALA A 120 -0.94 -12.05 9.32
N ALA A 121 -0.35 -10.96 8.84
CA ALA A 121 -0.41 -9.64 9.48
C ALA A 121 -1.83 -9.05 9.50
N PHE A 122 -2.54 -9.15 8.36
CA PHE A 122 -3.90 -8.60 8.21
C PHE A 122 -5.02 -9.59 8.58
N ALA A 123 -4.72 -10.89 8.71
CA ALA A 123 -5.70 -11.93 9.09
C ALA A 123 -6.63 -11.55 10.26
N PRO A 124 -6.19 -10.90 11.36
CA PRO A 124 -7.10 -10.49 12.44
C PRO A 124 -8.21 -9.52 12.00
N ALA A 125 -7.95 -8.63 11.04
CA ALA A 125 -8.94 -7.71 10.49
C ALA A 125 -9.90 -8.45 9.54
N VAL A 126 -9.34 -9.25 8.63
CA VAL A 126 -10.07 -10.08 7.66
C VAL A 126 -11.02 -11.06 8.37
N MET A 127 -10.50 -11.89 9.28
CA MET A 127 -11.29 -12.91 10.00
C MET A 127 -12.37 -12.31 10.91
N CYS A 128 -12.23 -11.06 11.35
CA CYS A 128 -13.25 -10.37 12.13
C CYS A 128 -14.29 -9.65 11.26
N ASN A 129 -14.15 -9.67 9.92
CA ASN A 129 -14.97 -8.89 8.97
C ASN A 129 -15.03 -7.40 9.38
N ILE A 130 -13.85 -6.82 9.65
CA ILE A 130 -13.69 -5.40 9.97
C ILE A 130 -12.99 -4.73 8.81
N SER A 131 -13.61 -3.69 8.26
CA SER A 131 -12.99 -2.87 7.23
C SER A 131 -11.66 -2.28 7.72
N TRP A 132 -10.65 -2.33 6.86
CA TRP A 132 -9.30 -1.87 7.21
C TRP A 132 -8.63 -1.13 6.06
N ALA A 133 -7.66 -0.27 6.37
CA ALA A 133 -6.90 0.49 5.39
C ALA A 133 -5.42 0.52 5.80
N ALA A 134 -4.50 0.49 4.84
CA ALA A 134 -3.07 0.52 5.09
C ALA A 134 -2.34 1.61 4.29
N VAL A 135 -1.29 2.17 4.87
CA VAL A 135 -0.21 2.86 4.15
C VAL A 135 1.08 2.05 4.27
N LEU A 136 2.02 2.32 3.37
CA LEU A 136 3.32 1.65 3.33
C LEU A 136 4.33 2.38 4.22
N GLY A 137 5.17 1.62 4.91
CA GLY A 137 6.38 2.08 5.59
C GLY A 137 7.63 1.88 4.74
N ASN A 138 8.81 2.06 5.34
CA ASN A 138 10.07 1.86 4.61
C ASN A 138 10.45 0.38 4.50
N HIS A 139 10.10 -0.46 5.49
CA HIS A 139 10.48 -1.88 5.52
C HIS A 139 9.55 -2.81 4.71
N ASP A 140 8.35 -2.35 4.37
CA ASP A 140 7.33 -3.16 3.69
C ASP A 140 7.79 -3.76 2.34
N GLN A 141 8.74 -3.11 1.65
CA GLN A 141 9.22 -3.46 0.30
C GLN A 141 10.55 -4.23 0.28
N GLU A 142 11.13 -4.57 1.44
CA GLU A 142 12.51 -5.09 1.53
C GLU A 142 12.63 -6.59 1.21
N SER A 143 11.50 -7.25 0.94
CA SER A 143 11.43 -8.66 0.52
C SER A 143 11.39 -8.77 -1.02
N THR A 144 10.76 -9.82 -1.56
CA THR A 144 10.69 -10.13 -3.00
C THR A 144 9.66 -9.32 -3.79
N LEU A 145 8.78 -8.55 -3.13
CA LEU A 145 7.81 -7.66 -3.78
C LEU A 145 8.30 -6.22 -3.78
N SER A 146 8.14 -5.53 -4.92
CA SER A 146 8.35 -4.09 -5.00
C SER A 146 7.32 -3.31 -4.18
N ARG A 147 7.59 -2.03 -3.88
CA ARG A 147 6.62 -1.13 -3.22
C ARG A 147 5.25 -1.13 -3.89
N GLU A 148 5.24 -1.16 -5.22
CA GLU A 148 4.03 -1.29 -6.01
C GLU A 148 3.36 -2.66 -5.82
N GLY A 149 4.12 -3.76 -5.90
CA GLY A 149 3.61 -5.12 -5.72
C GLY A 149 2.99 -5.36 -4.34
N VAL A 150 3.59 -4.79 -3.29
CA VAL A 150 3.02 -4.78 -1.92
C VAL A 150 1.67 -4.06 -1.90
N MET A 151 1.58 -2.86 -2.49
CA MET A 151 0.31 -2.13 -2.55
C MET A 151 -0.73 -2.87 -3.40
N GLN A 152 -0.34 -3.39 -4.56
CA GLN A 152 -1.18 -4.20 -5.45
C GLN A 152 -1.71 -5.46 -4.74
N TYR A 153 -0.94 -6.05 -3.84
CA TYR A 153 -1.42 -7.14 -3.00
C TYR A 153 -2.46 -6.65 -1.99
N ILE A 154 -2.13 -5.63 -1.19
CA ILE A 154 -2.98 -5.04 -0.14
C ILE A 154 -4.36 -4.60 -0.64
N VAL A 155 -4.47 -4.06 -1.86
CA VAL A 155 -5.77 -3.61 -2.43
C VAL A 155 -6.65 -4.74 -2.92
N ASN A 156 -6.11 -5.96 -3.09
CA ASN A 156 -6.86 -7.15 -3.52
C ASN A 156 -7.26 -8.06 -2.35
N MET A 157 -6.87 -7.74 -1.11
CA MET A 157 -7.22 -8.51 0.08
C MET A 157 -8.66 -8.26 0.55
N GLU A 158 -9.27 -9.26 1.20
CA GLU A 158 -10.63 -9.14 1.71
C GLU A 158 -10.80 -8.01 2.74
N HIS A 159 -11.94 -7.32 2.67
CA HIS A 159 -12.33 -6.21 3.56
C HIS A 159 -11.38 -4.99 3.58
N THR A 160 -10.37 -4.96 2.71
CA THR A 160 -9.52 -3.77 2.50
C THR A 160 -10.36 -2.62 1.92
N LEU A 161 -10.06 -1.42 2.39
CA LEU A 161 -10.46 -0.14 1.81
C LEU A 161 -9.24 0.64 1.32
N SER A 162 -8.07 -0.02 1.29
CA SER A 162 -6.86 0.53 0.70
C SER A 162 -7.05 0.66 -0.81
N LEU A 163 -6.53 1.73 -1.42
CA LEU A 163 -6.67 1.97 -2.86
C LEU A 163 -5.32 2.29 -3.50
N LEU A 164 -5.18 1.99 -4.78
CA LEU A 164 -4.06 2.48 -5.59
C LEU A 164 -4.17 4.01 -5.79
N ASN A 165 -3.11 4.63 -6.33
CA ASN A 165 -3.14 6.05 -6.65
C ASN A 165 -4.29 6.37 -7.63
N PRO A 166 -5.07 7.46 -7.41
CA PRO A 166 -6.21 7.79 -8.26
C PRO A 166 -5.80 8.16 -9.68
N HIS A 167 -6.35 7.44 -10.66
CA HIS A 167 -6.03 7.59 -12.09
C HIS A 167 -6.33 8.98 -12.66
N ASP A 168 -7.33 9.69 -12.12
CA ASP A 168 -7.74 11.03 -12.57
C ASP A 168 -6.81 12.16 -12.07
N ALA A 169 -5.90 11.86 -11.15
CA ALA A 169 -5.03 12.84 -10.52
C ALA A 169 -3.69 13.07 -11.24
N GLY A 170 -3.42 12.33 -12.33
CA GLY A 170 -2.13 12.32 -13.02
C GLY A 170 -1.06 11.51 -12.27
N LYS A 171 0.22 11.64 -12.66
CA LYS A 171 1.32 10.94 -11.98
C LYS A 171 1.51 11.48 -10.56
N ILE A 172 1.29 10.62 -9.56
CA ILE A 172 1.56 10.85 -8.14
C ILE A 172 2.77 9.98 -7.76
N ASP A 173 3.68 10.51 -6.95
CA ASP A 173 4.82 9.77 -6.39
C ASP A 173 4.39 8.78 -5.29
N GLY A 174 5.09 7.65 -5.19
CA GLY A 174 4.76 6.56 -4.26
C GLY A 174 3.52 5.77 -4.67
N PHE A 175 3.07 4.85 -3.81
CA PHE A 175 1.94 3.95 -4.05
C PHE A 175 1.01 3.91 -2.85
N GLY A 176 -0.30 3.95 -3.08
CA GLY A 176 -1.28 3.98 -1.99
C GLY A 176 -1.59 5.38 -1.47
N ASN A 177 -1.59 6.39 -2.36
CA ASN A 177 -2.09 7.72 -2.04
C ASN A 177 -3.59 7.80 -2.29
N TYR A 178 -4.43 7.77 -1.25
CA TYR A 178 -5.88 7.74 -1.40
C TYR A 178 -6.64 8.46 -0.27
N ASN A 179 -7.93 8.70 -0.49
CA ASN A 179 -8.83 9.31 0.48
C ASN A 179 -10.06 8.42 0.70
N LEU A 180 -10.45 8.26 1.96
CA LEU A 180 -11.72 7.63 2.34
C LEU A 180 -12.68 8.68 2.92
N GLU A 181 -13.91 8.66 2.42
CA GLU A 181 -15.00 9.54 2.83
C GLU A 181 -15.89 8.82 3.86
N VAL A 182 -16.09 9.40 5.05
CA VAL A 182 -16.91 8.81 6.12
C VAL A 182 -18.24 9.55 6.24
N ALA A 183 -19.32 8.89 5.83
CA ALA A 183 -20.67 9.43 5.76
C ALA A 183 -21.37 9.50 7.13
N GLY A 184 -22.42 10.33 7.23
CA GLY A 184 -23.27 10.41 8.41
C GLY A 184 -24.02 9.12 8.72
N VAL A 185 -24.68 9.09 9.88
CA VAL A 185 -25.50 7.96 10.34
C VAL A 185 -26.60 7.67 9.31
N ASN A 186 -26.88 6.39 9.06
CA ASN A 186 -27.97 5.99 8.17
C ASN A 186 -29.31 6.59 8.63
N GLY A 187 -30.11 7.13 7.72
CA GLY A 187 -31.33 7.88 8.04
C GLY A 187 -31.13 9.30 8.58
N SER A 188 -29.90 9.78 8.75
CA SER A 188 -29.62 11.19 9.09
C SER A 188 -29.56 12.07 7.83
N PRO A 189 -29.71 13.40 7.96
CA PRO A 189 -29.53 14.34 6.84
C PRO A 189 -28.15 14.23 6.13
N PHE A 190 -27.15 13.67 6.81
CA PHE A 190 -25.79 13.46 6.29
C PHE A 190 -25.53 12.02 5.81
N GLN A 191 -26.54 11.15 5.70
CA GLN A 191 -26.37 9.72 5.40
C GLN A 191 -25.59 9.40 4.11
N ASN A 192 -25.64 10.30 3.13
CA ASN A 192 -24.99 10.21 1.82
C ASN A 192 -23.96 11.33 1.59
N LYS A 193 -23.43 11.91 2.67
CA LYS A 193 -22.51 13.06 2.63
C LYS A 193 -21.34 12.82 3.58
N SER A 194 -20.11 12.94 3.09
CA SER A 194 -18.91 12.85 3.95
C SER A 194 -18.95 13.91 5.04
N VAL A 195 -18.78 13.49 6.30
CA VAL A 195 -18.68 14.38 7.47
C VAL A 195 -17.32 14.31 8.16
N LEU A 196 -16.46 13.38 7.73
CA LEU A 196 -15.09 13.17 8.19
C LEU A 196 -14.30 12.58 7.00
N ASN A 197 -13.14 13.17 6.71
CA ASN A 197 -12.28 12.71 5.60
C ASN A 197 -11.00 12.09 6.16
N LEU A 198 -10.61 10.93 5.64
CA LEU A 198 -9.37 10.24 5.98
C LEU A 198 -8.44 10.30 4.77
N TYR A 199 -7.20 10.74 4.94
CA TYR A 199 -6.20 10.84 3.87
C TYR A 199 -5.05 9.89 4.18
N PHE A 200 -4.64 9.10 3.20
CA PHE A 200 -3.59 8.11 3.29
C PHE A 200 -2.53 8.47 2.25
N LEU A 201 -1.27 8.59 2.69
CA LEU A 201 -0.16 8.98 1.83
C LEU A 201 1.02 8.04 2.00
N ASP A 202 1.68 7.75 0.89
CA ASP A 202 2.98 7.10 0.89
C ASP A 202 4.06 8.12 1.28
N SER A 203 4.62 8.03 2.48
CA SER A 203 5.73 8.90 2.88
C SER A 203 7.04 8.61 2.13
N GLY A 204 7.09 7.51 1.36
CA GLY A 204 8.29 6.95 0.77
C GLY A 204 9.07 6.10 1.75
N ASP A 205 10.30 5.79 1.36
CA ASP A 205 11.28 4.96 2.05
C ASP A 205 12.54 5.79 2.38
N TYR A 206 13.47 5.90 1.44
CA TYR A 206 14.74 6.60 1.56
C TYR A 206 14.87 7.70 0.50
N SER A 207 15.77 8.64 0.71
CA SER A 207 16.03 9.69 -0.29
C SER A 207 16.68 9.11 -1.55
N THR A 208 16.00 9.29 -2.68
CA THR A 208 16.54 9.00 -4.03
C THR A 208 17.41 10.13 -4.59
N VAL A 209 17.56 11.25 -3.87
CA VAL A 209 18.38 12.40 -4.30
C VAL A 209 19.79 12.27 -3.68
N PRO A 210 20.86 12.10 -4.47
CA PRO A 210 22.19 11.73 -3.94
C PRO A 210 22.80 12.69 -2.90
N SER A 211 22.42 13.97 -2.92
CA SER A 211 22.88 15.00 -1.98
C SER A 211 22.05 15.10 -0.70
N ILE A 212 20.93 14.40 -0.61
CA ILE A 212 20.03 14.38 0.56
C ILE A 212 20.11 12.96 1.14
N SER A 213 20.67 12.81 2.33
CA SER A 213 20.75 11.52 3.02
C SER A 213 19.56 11.30 3.98
N GLY A 214 19.32 10.03 4.31
CA GLY A 214 18.24 9.62 5.21
C GLY A 214 16.93 9.33 4.48
N TYR A 215 15.82 9.54 5.17
CA TYR A 215 14.48 9.11 4.76
C TYR A 215 13.87 9.92 3.61
N GLY A 216 12.98 9.25 2.87
CA GLY A 216 12.14 9.84 1.83
C GLY A 216 11.05 10.76 2.40
N TRP A 217 10.49 11.64 1.58
CA TRP A 217 9.50 12.64 1.98
C TRP A 217 8.31 12.71 1.02
N ILE A 218 7.17 13.16 1.53
CA ILE A 218 5.96 13.43 0.75
C ILE A 218 6.25 14.52 -0.30
N LYS A 219 6.19 14.12 -1.57
CA LYS A 219 6.58 14.89 -2.77
C LYS A 219 5.50 15.88 -3.20
N THR A 220 5.89 16.87 -4.00
CA THR A 220 5.01 17.95 -4.48
C THR A 220 3.79 17.43 -5.27
N SER A 221 3.91 16.29 -5.97
CA SER A 221 2.79 15.66 -6.68
C SER A 221 1.68 15.21 -5.71
N GLN A 222 2.06 14.56 -4.61
CA GLN A 222 1.18 14.09 -3.54
C GLN A 222 0.54 15.27 -2.79
N GLN A 223 1.33 16.31 -2.47
CA GLN A 223 0.81 17.54 -1.88
C GLN A 223 -0.22 18.23 -2.79
N SER A 224 0.03 18.25 -4.10
CA SER A 224 -0.87 18.81 -5.11
C SER A 224 -2.17 17.99 -5.23
N TRP A 225 -2.07 16.66 -5.20
CA TRP A 225 -3.23 15.77 -5.14
C TRP A 225 -4.06 15.98 -3.86
N PHE A 226 -3.40 16.06 -2.71
CA PHE A 226 -4.03 16.33 -1.42
C PHE A 226 -4.82 17.65 -1.46
N LEU A 227 -4.21 18.75 -1.94
CA LEU A 227 -4.88 20.05 -2.08
C LEU A 227 -6.07 20.01 -3.04
N ARG A 228 -5.98 19.31 -4.18
CA ARG A 228 -7.12 19.12 -5.09
C ARG A 228 -8.26 18.36 -4.39
N THR A 229 -7.92 17.28 -3.68
CA THR A 229 -8.89 16.42 -2.99
C THR A 229 -9.57 17.14 -1.83
N SER A 230 -8.81 17.83 -0.96
CA SER A 230 -9.35 18.67 0.11
C SER A 230 -10.30 19.75 -0.43
N ARG A 231 -9.93 20.47 -1.50
CA ARG A 231 -10.80 21.48 -2.14
C ARG A 231 -12.09 20.86 -2.71
N ARG A 232 -12.02 19.69 -3.35
CA ARG A 232 -13.20 18.94 -3.84
C ARG A 232 -14.15 18.62 -2.68
N LEU A 233 -13.61 18.03 -1.62
CA LEU A 233 -14.37 17.60 -0.44
C LEU A 233 -14.98 18.79 0.32
N LYS A 234 -14.22 19.88 0.50
CA LYS A 234 -14.68 21.12 1.11
C LYS A 234 -15.86 21.72 0.32
N LYS A 235 -15.76 21.77 -1.01
CA LYS A 235 -16.86 22.22 -1.89
C LYS A 235 -18.09 21.31 -1.78
N ALA A 236 -17.91 19.98 -1.82
CA ALA A 236 -19.01 19.03 -1.64
C ALA A 236 -19.69 19.17 -0.26
N TYR A 237 -18.92 19.41 0.79
CA TYR A 237 -19.43 19.59 2.15
C TYR A 237 -20.18 20.93 2.35
N MET A 238 -19.76 21.99 1.65
CA MET A 238 -20.42 23.29 1.65
C MET A 238 -21.68 23.35 0.76
N ASN A 239 -21.84 22.39 -0.17
CA ASN A 239 -23.00 22.30 -1.06
C ASN A 239 -24.19 21.53 -0.46
N HIS A 240 -25.35 21.59 -1.13
CA HIS A 240 -26.52 20.78 -0.79
C HIS A 240 -26.29 19.26 -1.03
N PRO A 241 -27.02 18.37 -0.33
CA PRO A 241 -27.92 18.65 0.79
C PRO A 241 -27.16 19.07 2.06
N GLU A 242 -27.83 19.77 2.99
CA GLU A 242 -27.24 20.25 4.26
C GLU A 242 -25.92 21.05 4.12
N PRO A 243 -25.92 22.21 3.45
CA PRO A 243 -24.73 23.04 3.27
C PRO A 243 -24.13 23.47 4.62
N GLN A 244 -22.82 23.30 4.79
CA GLN A 244 -22.10 23.66 6.02
C GLN A 244 -21.23 24.90 5.82
N LYS A 245 -21.05 25.71 6.87
CA LYS A 245 -20.23 26.95 6.82
C LYS A 245 -18.71 26.68 6.83
N ASP A 246 -18.29 25.58 7.44
CA ASP A 246 -16.88 25.21 7.63
C ASP A 246 -16.57 23.90 6.90
N SER A 247 -15.29 23.55 6.72
CA SER A 247 -14.89 22.22 6.24
C SER A 247 -15.34 21.08 7.17
N ALA A 248 -15.52 19.88 6.62
CA ALA A 248 -15.47 18.65 7.41
C ALA A 248 -14.04 18.48 7.97
N PRO A 249 -13.86 17.97 9.21
CA PRO A 249 -12.53 17.69 9.72
C PRO A 249 -11.84 16.57 8.91
N GLY A 250 -10.55 16.74 8.66
CA GLY A 250 -9.68 15.75 8.05
C GLY A 250 -8.71 15.11 9.04
N LEU A 251 -8.45 13.82 8.87
CA LEU A 251 -7.38 13.06 9.53
C LEU A 251 -6.40 12.54 8.48
N VAL A 252 -5.10 12.61 8.74
CA VAL A 252 -4.05 12.21 7.78
C VAL A 252 -3.21 11.08 8.37
N TYR A 253 -2.87 10.09 7.55
CA TYR A 253 -2.11 8.90 7.91
C TYR A 253 -0.96 8.69 6.92
N PHE A 254 0.26 8.55 7.43
CA PHE A 254 1.47 8.19 6.69
C PHE A 254 2.53 7.66 7.68
N HIS A 255 3.52 6.90 7.19
CA HIS A 255 4.41 6.16 8.07
C HIS A 255 5.56 7.00 8.66
N ILE A 256 6.36 7.67 7.83
CA ILE A 256 7.55 8.43 8.26
C ILE A 256 7.14 9.81 8.79
N PRO A 257 7.58 10.24 9.99
CA PRO A 257 7.19 11.51 10.60
C PRO A 257 7.72 12.72 9.82
N LEU A 258 6.98 13.82 9.90
CA LEU A 258 7.42 15.11 9.35
C LEU A 258 8.49 15.77 10.25
N PRO A 259 9.38 16.63 9.71
CA PRO A 259 10.36 17.36 10.51
C PRO A 259 9.76 18.17 11.66
N GLU A 260 8.52 18.62 11.54
CA GLU A 260 7.77 19.31 12.59
C GLU A 260 7.61 18.50 13.89
N TYR A 261 7.69 17.17 13.86
CA TYR A 261 7.68 16.37 15.11
C TYR A 261 8.91 16.67 16.00
N ALA A 262 9.98 17.24 15.45
CA ALA A 262 11.15 17.70 16.21
C ALA A 262 10.86 18.94 17.07
N SER A 263 9.81 19.73 16.79
CA SER A 263 9.48 20.93 17.58
C SER A 263 8.89 20.63 18.95
N PHE A 264 8.57 19.35 19.24
CA PHE A 264 7.96 18.97 20.50
C PHE A 264 9.01 18.63 21.58
N ASP A 265 8.83 19.25 22.75
CA ASP A 265 9.58 19.06 23.99
C ASP A 265 8.66 18.51 25.09
N THR A 266 9.22 18.13 26.23
CA THR A 266 8.45 17.48 27.32
C THR A 266 7.35 18.34 27.95
N SER A 267 7.25 19.64 27.62
CA SER A 267 6.19 20.54 28.11
C SER A 267 4.98 20.64 27.18
N ASN A 268 5.10 20.23 25.90
CA ASN A 268 4.12 20.57 24.86
C ASN A 268 3.45 19.35 24.17
N PHE A 269 3.63 18.14 24.69
CA PHE A 269 2.94 16.91 24.24
C PHE A 269 2.32 16.09 25.38
N THR A 270 1.48 15.11 25.02
CA THR A 270 1.02 14.04 25.93
C THR A 270 1.54 12.69 25.44
N GLY A 271 2.06 11.85 26.33
CA GLY A 271 2.70 10.57 26.01
C GLY A 271 4.20 10.59 26.32
N VAL A 272 5.00 9.80 25.60
CA VAL A 272 6.43 9.64 25.84
C VAL A 272 7.22 9.79 24.53
N LYS A 273 8.35 10.49 24.61
CA LYS A 273 9.39 10.59 23.58
C LYS A 273 10.64 9.93 24.13
N GLN A 274 11.12 8.83 23.53
CA GLN A 274 12.28 8.07 24.03
C GLN A 274 13.38 7.86 22.99
N GLU A 275 13.20 8.34 21.77
CA GLU A 275 14.25 8.38 20.76
C GLU A 275 14.22 9.66 19.95
N GLY A 276 15.09 9.74 18.94
CA GLY A 276 15.08 10.82 17.98
C GLY A 276 13.76 10.91 17.20
N ILE A 277 13.66 11.93 16.35
CA ILE A 277 12.59 12.01 15.36
C ILE A 277 13.22 11.59 14.05
N SER A 278 12.86 10.41 13.53
CA SER A 278 13.42 9.85 12.30
C SER A 278 12.75 10.43 11.06
N SER A 279 12.62 11.76 11.02
CA SER A 279 12.06 12.49 9.89
C SER A 279 13.07 12.69 8.76
N PRO A 280 12.63 13.04 7.55
CA PRO A 280 13.51 13.43 6.46
C PRO A 280 14.39 14.63 6.84
N SER A 281 15.61 14.68 6.30
CA SER A 281 16.56 15.78 6.53
C SER A 281 16.15 17.10 5.86
N ILE A 282 15.17 17.06 4.94
CA ILE A 282 14.61 18.21 4.25
C ILE A 282 13.10 18.30 4.52
N ASN A 283 12.63 19.50 4.87
CA ASN A 283 11.20 19.79 4.97
C ASN A 283 10.61 20.07 3.59
N SER A 284 9.66 19.25 3.15
CA SER A 284 8.97 19.40 1.86
C SER A 284 7.79 20.37 1.87
N GLY A 285 7.46 20.96 3.03
CA GLY A 285 6.36 21.91 3.21
C GLY A 285 4.98 21.28 3.43
N PHE A 286 4.88 19.95 3.57
CA PHE A 286 3.57 19.30 3.68
C PHE A 286 2.76 19.70 4.94
N PHE A 287 3.43 20.01 6.06
CA PHE A 287 2.75 20.55 7.23
C PHE A 287 2.06 21.89 6.91
N THR A 288 2.77 22.81 6.26
CA THR A 288 2.23 24.10 5.79
C THR A 288 1.07 23.88 4.82
N THR A 289 1.21 22.96 3.86
CA THR A 289 0.14 22.56 2.94
C THR A 289 -1.14 22.09 3.66
N MET A 290 -1.02 21.30 4.73
CA MET A 290 -2.17 20.88 5.55
C MET A 290 -2.75 22.04 6.37
N LEU A 291 -1.91 22.94 6.89
CA LEU A 291 -2.33 24.11 7.66
C LEU A 291 -3.14 25.09 6.80
N GLU A 292 -2.68 25.36 5.57
CA GLU A 292 -3.36 26.23 4.59
C GLU A 292 -4.68 25.65 4.08
N ALA A 293 -4.80 24.31 3.96
CA ALA A 293 -6.07 23.67 3.59
C ALA A 293 -7.17 23.92 4.66
N GLY A 294 -6.76 23.97 5.93
CA GLY A 294 -7.57 24.39 7.08
C GLY A 294 -8.65 23.40 7.51
N ASP A 295 -8.75 22.23 6.88
CA ASP A 295 -9.66 21.12 7.20
C ASP A 295 -9.02 20.07 8.13
N ILE A 296 -7.70 19.89 8.07
CA ILE A 296 -6.97 18.89 8.87
C ILE A 296 -6.98 19.22 10.37
N ARG A 297 -7.14 18.19 11.21
CA ARG A 297 -7.17 18.31 12.69
C ARG A 297 -6.17 17.43 13.41
N ALA A 298 -5.82 16.28 12.83
CA ALA A 298 -4.76 15.45 13.34
C ALA A 298 -4.06 14.64 12.24
N VAL A 299 -2.80 14.34 12.49
CA VAL A 299 -1.90 13.53 11.68
C VAL A 299 -1.42 12.38 12.55
N PHE A 300 -1.41 11.17 12.00
CA PHE A 300 -1.09 9.93 12.69
C PHE A 300 0.02 9.18 11.96
N THR A 301 1.04 8.77 12.71
CA THR A 301 2.29 8.22 12.15
C THR A 301 2.86 7.08 12.99
N GLY A 302 3.82 6.34 12.43
CA GLY A 302 4.51 5.20 13.07
C GLY A 302 6.01 5.47 13.15
N HIS A 303 6.82 4.51 12.68
CA HIS A 303 8.25 4.61 12.35
C HIS A 303 9.22 4.78 13.54
N ASP A 304 8.97 5.71 14.47
CA ASP A 304 9.73 5.84 15.72
C ASP A 304 9.03 5.05 16.84
N HIS A 305 9.31 3.74 16.94
CA HIS A 305 8.53 2.80 17.77
C HIS A 305 8.55 3.15 19.28
N LYS A 306 9.58 3.86 19.73
CA LYS A 306 9.78 4.30 21.14
C LYS A 306 9.16 5.66 21.43
N ASN A 307 8.62 6.34 20.42
CA ASN A 307 7.84 7.56 20.55
C ASN A 307 6.35 7.24 20.45
N ASP A 308 5.55 7.66 21.44
CA ASP A 308 4.09 7.43 21.45
C ASP A 308 3.30 8.71 21.81
N PHE A 309 3.96 9.84 21.67
CA PHE A 309 3.45 11.15 22.04
C PHE A 309 2.51 11.76 20.99
N CYS A 310 1.77 12.77 21.42
CA CYS A 310 0.80 13.49 20.62
C CYS A 310 0.79 14.96 21.07
N GLY A 311 1.19 15.88 20.19
CA GLY A 311 1.33 17.32 20.47
C GLY A 311 0.46 18.15 19.52
N LYS A 312 0.09 19.38 19.89
CA LYS A 312 -0.60 20.32 18.99
C LYS A 312 0.39 21.37 18.51
N LEU A 313 0.60 21.45 17.19
CA LEU A 313 1.42 22.47 16.55
C LEU A 313 0.50 23.34 15.68
N MET A 314 0.47 24.65 15.96
CA MET A 314 -0.60 25.57 15.51
C MET A 314 -1.99 24.95 15.73
N ASP A 315 -2.70 24.56 14.67
CA ASP A 315 -4.04 23.96 14.73
C ASP A 315 -4.13 22.48 14.34
N ILE A 316 -2.98 21.83 14.13
CA ILE A 316 -2.89 20.40 13.78
C ILE A 316 -2.29 19.63 14.96
N ASN A 317 -2.88 18.49 15.31
CA ASN A 317 -2.26 17.54 16.24
C ASN A 317 -1.34 16.59 15.46
N LEU A 318 -0.10 16.40 15.92
CA LEU A 318 0.88 15.48 15.35
C LEU A 318 1.11 14.36 16.37
N CYS A 319 0.79 13.11 16.00
CA CYS A 319 0.62 12.01 16.97
C CYS A 319 1.19 10.67 16.47
N TYR A 320 2.18 10.14 17.17
CA TYR A 320 2.68 8.78 16.98
C TYR A 320 1.68 7.74 17.51
N ALA A 321 1.58 6.57 16.88
CA ALA A 321 0.93 5.40 17.48
C ALA A 321 1.68 4.87 18.70
N GLY A 322 3.02 4.82 18.59
CA GLY A 322 3.90 4.00 19.39
C GLY A 322 3.95 2.56 18.89
N GLY A 323 5.08 1.88 19.13
CA GLY A 323 5.35 0.54 18.60
C GLY A 323 4.34 -0.51 19.06
N PHE A 324 3.65 -1.08 18.07
CA PHE A 324 2.67 -2.14 18.27
C PHE A 324 3.29 -3.53 18.15
N GLY A 325 4.10 -3.75 17.12
CA GLY A 325 4.66 -5.05 16.76
C GLY A 325 5.58 -5.64 17.80
N TYR A 326 5.56 -6.96 17.93
CA TYR A 326 6.43 -7.70 18.84
C TYR A 326 7.80 -8.06 18.24
N HIS A 327 7.90 -8.23 16.92
CA HIS A 327 9.17 -8.31 16.19
C HIS A 327 9.76 -6.92 15.90
N ALA A 328 8.93 -5.88 15.79
CA ALA A 328 9.40 -4.50 15.66
C ALA A 328 10.35 -4.12 16.81
N TYR A 329 11.43 -3.37 16.55
CA TYR A 329 12.32 -2.90 17.63
C TYR A 329 11.53 -2.10 18.69
N GLY A 330 12.04 -2.01 19.92
CA GLY A 330 11.29 -1.44 21.03
C GLY A 330 12.15 -1.13 22.25
N LYS A 331 11.63 -1.46 23.44
CA LYS A 331 12.36 -1.30 24.70
C LYS A 331 11.91 -2.35 25.72
N ALA A 332 12.86 -3.16 26.16
CA ALA A 332 12.64 -4.14 27.24
C ALA A 332 11.99 -3.48 28.47
N GLY A 333 10.99 -4.16 29.05
CA GLY A 333 10.19 -3.63 30.16
C GLY A 333 9.12 -2.57 29.79
N TRP A 334 8.97 -2.17 28.52
CA TRP A 334 8.01 -1.14 28.10
C TRP A 334 6.94 -1.76 27.16
N ALA A 335 5.75 -2.03 27.71
CA ALA A 335 4.68 -2.80 27.05
C ALA A 335 4.27 -2.24 25.68
N ARG A 336 4.09 -3.08 24.64
CA ARG A 336 3.61 -2.67 23.31
C ARG A 336 2.28 -1.92 23.39
N ARG A 337 1.91 -1.12 22.39
CA ARG A 337 0.69 -0.29 22.46
C ARG A 337 0.01 -0.06 21.13
N ALA A 338 -1.23 0.40 21.22
CA ALA A 338 -2.04 0.82 20.08
C ALA A 338 -2.72 2.15 20.37
N ARG A 339 -2.87 3.01 19.36
CA ARG A 339 -3.66 4.25 19.47
C ARG A 339 -5.08 4.01 19.00
N VAL A 340 -6.05 4.56 19.74
CA VAL A 340 -7.46 4.57 19.36
C VAL A 340 -7.88 6.01 19.11
N VAL A 341 -8.66 6.24 18.07
CA VAL A 341 -9.25 7.54 17.74
C VAL A 341 -10.76 7.38 17.70
N LYS A 342 -11.50 8.19 18.46
CA LYS A 342 -12.96 8.19 18.48
C LYS A 342 -13.50 9.55 18.09
N ILE A 343 -14.33 9.55 17.07
CA ILE A 343 -15.02 10.72 16.55
C ILE A 343 -16.49 10.61 16.96
N ASN A 344 -17.08 11.71 17.44
CA ASN A 344 -18.50 11.78 17.79
C ASN A 344 -19.19 12.91 17.02
N LEU A 345 -20.37 12.64 16.48
CA LEU A 345 -21.26 13.63 15.87
C LEU A 345 -22.03 14.43 16.93
N ARG A 346 -22.52 15.61 16.52
CA ARG A 346 -23.48 16.39 17.30
C ARG A 346 -24.86 15.73 17.20
N LYS A 347 -25.47 15.39 18.34
CA LYS A 347 -26.88 14.96 18.40
C LYS A 347 -27.81 16.16 18.17
N ILE A 348 -28.88 15.98 17.38
CA ILE A 348 -29.88 17.00 17.06
C ILE A 348 -31.28 16.40 17.33
N GLY A 349 -31.95 16.88 18.38
CA GLY A 349 -33.33 16.49 18.70
C GLY A 349 -33.54 14.99 19.00
N LYS A 350 -34.77 14.50 18.76
CA LYS A 350 -35.19 13.09 18.93
C LYS A 350 -34.58 12.19 17.85
N GLY A 351 -33.28 11.88 17.99
CA GLY A 351 -32.58 10.85 17.19
C GLY A 351 -31.81 11.35 15.96
N GLY A 352 -31.90 12.64 15.62
CA GLY A 352 -31.13 13.23 14.52
C GLY A 352 -29.64 13.35 14.83
N TRP A 353 -28.81 13.28 13.78
CA TRP A 353 -27.37 13.46 13.85
C TRP A 353 -26.93 14.57 12.88
N GLY A 354 -26.08 15.46 13.38
CA GLY A 354 -25.43 16.50 12.60
C GLY A 354 -23.97 16.19 12.31
N THR A 355 -23.20 17.24 12.11
CA THR A 355 -21.76 17.18 11.80
C THR A 355 -20.90 16.80 13.01
N VAL A 356 -19.61 16.53 12.77
CA VAL A 356 -18.65 16.11 13.81
C VAL A 356 -18.56 17.17 14.93
N LYS A 357 -18.77 16.73 16.17
CA LYS A 357 -18.65 17.54 17.38
C LYS A 357 -17.25 17.48 17.98
N SER A 358 -16.62 16.31 18.01
CA SER A 358 -15.36 16.08 18.73
C SER A 358 -14.55 14.92 18.15
N ILE A 359 -13.23 15.04 18.22
CA ILE A 359 -12.25 13.99 17.95
C ILE A 359 -11.45 13.77 19.25
N GLN A 360 -11.42 12.53 19.73
CA GLN A 360 -10.73 12.09 20.94
C GLN A 360 -9.73 10.98 20.59
N THR A 361 -8.66 10.85 21.38
CA THR A 361 -7.72 9.73 21.28
C THR A 361 -7.27 9.26 22.67
N TRP A 362 -6.89 8.00 22.75
CA TRP A 362 -6.18 7.39 23.88
C TRP A 362 -5.26 6.29 23.33
N LYS A 363 -4.39 5.73 24.17
CA LYS A 363 -3.65 4.50 23.86
C LYS A 363 -4.09 3.36 24.76
N ARG A 364 -3.86 2.13 24.31
CA ARG A 364 -3.99 0.88 25.07
C ARG A 364 -2.63 0.19 25.13
N LEU A 365 -2.20 -0.22 26.31
CA LEU A 365 -0.99 -1.02 26.50
C LEU A 365 -1.31 -2.51 26.35
N ASP A 366 -0.40 -3.33 25.84
CA ASP A 366 -0.52 -4.80 25.84
C ASP A 366 -0.09 -5.37 27.20
N ASP A 367 -0.77 -4.93 28.26
CA ASP A 367 -0.75 -5.57 29.57
C ASP A 367 -1.98 -6.49 29.73
N SER A 368 -2.17 -7.11 30.91
CA SER A 368 -3.30 -8.02 31.16
C SER A 368 -4.68 -7.35 31.02
N ASN A 369 -4.78 -6.05 31.27
CA ASN A 369 -6.05 -5.31 31.36
C ASN A 369 -6.35 -4.43 30.14
N LEU A 370 -5.40 -4.34 29.20
CA LEU A 370 -5.36 -3.32 28.15
C LEU A 370 -5.47 -1.91 28.74
N THR A 371 -4.56 -1.54 29.65
CA THR A 371 -4.66 -0.26 30.38
C THR A 371 -4.77 0.93 29.42
N THR A 372 -5.78 1.78 29.65
CA THR A 372 -5.96 3.04 28.92
C THR A 372 -5.03 4.11 29.47
N ILE A 373 -4.26 4.76 28.59
CA ILE A 373 -3.42 5.92 28.93
C ILE A 373 -3.66 7.09 27.96
N ASP A 374 -3.25 8.29 28.37
CA ASP A 374 -3.17 9.49 27.53
C ASP A 374 -4.48 9.86 26.80
N THR A 375 -5.61 9.73 27.49
CA THR A 375 -6.92 10.13 26.95
C THR A 375 -7.00 11.64 26.80
N ARG A 376 -7.19 12.13 25.58
CA ARG A 376 -7.31 13.57 25.27
C ARG A 376 -8.30 13.86 24.13
N VAL A 377 -8.80 15.10 24.13
CA VAL A 377 -9.53 15.69 23.00
C VAL A 377 -8.50 16.30 22.05
N LEU A 378 -8.51 15.90 20.77
CA LEU A 378 -7.67 16.51 19.72
C LEU A 378 -8.35 17.74 19.11
N TRP A 379 -9.67 17.69 18.97
CA TRP A 379 -10.47 18.77 18.43
C TRP A 379 -11.91 18.70 18.95
N SER A 380 -12.54 19.87 19.12
CA SER A 380 -13.97 19.99 19.39
C SER A 380 -14.52 21.24 18.74
N LYS A 381 -15.71 21.14 18.14
CA LYS A 381 -16.42 22.30 17.60
C LYS A 381 -16.98 23.15 18.74
N SER A 382 -16.45 24.36 18.91
CA SER A 382 -16.98 25.34 19.85
C SER A 382 -18.41 25.74 19.46
N SER A 383 -19.27 25.91 20.46
CA SER A 383 -20.62 26.45 20.29
C SER A 383 -20.54 27.96 20.14
N THR A 384 -20.42 28.45 18.90
CA THR A 384 -20.58 29.88 18.61
C THR A 384 -22.04 30.31 18.83
N GLY A 385 -22.29 30.85 20.03
CA GLY A 385 -23.41 31.71 20.42
C GLY A 385 -24.77 31.49 19.74
N SER A 386 -25.53 30.49 20.20
CA SER A 386 -26.93 30.77 20.54
C SER A 386 -26.90 31.39 21.93
N GLY A 387 -27.37 32.63 22.08
CA GLY A 387 -27.23 33.36 23.35
C GLY A 387 -27.85 32.61 24.53
N GLU A 388 -27.03 32.25 25.51
CA GLU A 388 -27.53 32.12 26.87
C GLU A 388 -28.06 33.50 27.29
N PRO A 389 -29.29 33.60 27.82
CA PRO A 389 -29.72 34.84 28.45
C PRO A 389 -28.85 35.05 29.68
N ASN A 390 -27.87 35.96 29.56
CA ASN A 390 -27.04 36.41 30.66
C ASN A 390 -27.93 37.06 31.73
N CYS A 391 -28.44 36.26 32.67
CA CYS A 391 -29.16 36.73 33.85
C CYS A 391 -28.15 37.25 34.90
N ALA A 392 -27.36 38.24 34.48
CA ALA A 392 -26.33 38.89 35.28
C ALA A 392 -26.65 40.39 35.38
N ARG A 393 -27.36 40.74 36.46
CA ARG A 393 -27.40 42.07 37.11
C ARG A 393 -27.12 43.30 36.21
N GLY A 394 -28.18 43.80 35.59
CA GLY A 394 -28.29 45.20 35.20
C GLY A 394 -29.45 45.88 35.93
N ARG A 395 -29.27 46.31 37.19
CA ARG A 395 -30.10 47.37 37.78
C ARG A 395 -29.34 48.68 37.64
N GLY A 396 -29.86 49.56 36.78
CA GLY A 396 -29.27 50.88 36.56
C GLY A 396 -29.50 51.83 37.72
N SER A 397 -28.69 52.89 37.70
CA SER A 397 -29.03 54.27 38.08
C SER A 397 -29.86 54.47 39.35
N ASN A 398 -29.17 54.93 40.39
CA ASN A 398 -29.77 55.83 41.38
C ASN A 398 -30.41 57.03 40.66
N GLU A 399 -31.64 57.37 41.05
CA GLU A 399 -32.14 58.75 40.91
C GLU A 399 -32.85 59.13 42.21
N GLU A 400 -32.27 60.08 42.94
CA GLU A 400 -32.77 60.53 44.23
C GLU A 400 -33.91 61.55 44.06
N ALA A 401 -35.10 61.24 44.58
CA ALA A 401 -36.20 62.19 44.65
C ALA A 401 -36.79 62.28 46.07
N LYS A 402 -36.24 63.24 46.84
CA LYS A 402 -36.86 63.97 47.96
C LYS A 402 -38.04 63.31 48.71
N LYS A 403 -37.84 63.06 50.01
CA LYS A 403 -38.71 63.69 51.04
C LYS A 403 -38.03 63.83 52.40
N LYS A 404 -38.30 64.97 53.05
CA LYS A 404 -37.79 65.32 54.38
C LYS A 404 -38.38 64.39 55.44
N GLY A 405 -37.59 64.02 56.45
CA GLY A 405 -38.09 63.33 57.63
C GLY A 405 -38.62 64.29 58.70
N THR A 406 -39.27 63.73 59.73
CA THR A 406 -39.35 64.32 61.08
C THR A 406 -39.73 63.25 62.11
N ARG A 407 -38.94 63.18 63.18
CA ARG A 407 -39.32 62.80 64.57
C ARG A 407 -40.06 61.47 64.84
N GLU A 408 -39.30 60.54 65.42
CA GLU A 408 -39.69 59.82 66.65
C GLU A 408 -39.96 60.81 67.83
N PRO A 409 -40.64 60.43 68.96
CA PRO A 409 -40.55 59.10 69.59
C PRO A 409 -41.81 58.53 70.29
N SER A 410 -41.62 57.32 70.85
CA SER A 410 -42.00 56.89 72.21
C SER A 410 -43.05 55.76 72.44
N ARG A 411 -42.52 54.70 73.09
CA ARG A 411 -43.04 53.89 74.22
C ARG A 411 -44.29 52.97 74.11
N GLU A 412 -44.04 51.75 74.60
CA GLU A 412 -44.90 50.93 75.49
C GLU A 412 -46.07 50.08 74.95
N ARG A 413 -45.70 48.91 74.41
CA ARG A 413 -45.91 47.59 75.07
C ARG A 413 -47.30 47.28 75.68
N SER A 414 -48.17 46.59 74.92
CA SER A 414 -48.86 45.37 75.38
C SER A 414 -49.51 44.59 74.23
N VAL A 415 -49.61 43.26 74.39
CA VAL A 415 -49.85 42.20 73.37
C VAL A 415 -50.38 40.95 74.14
N PRO A 416 -51.15 39.95 73.62
CA PRO A 416 -51.91 39.79 72.36
C PRO A 416 -53.38 39.26 72.51
N ARG A 417 -54.05 39.06 71.34
CA ARG A 417 -54.95 37.94 70.88
C ARG A 417 -56.32 38.44 70.36
N THR A 418 -56.90 38.00 69.24
CA THR A 418 -56.59 37.06 68.09
C THR A 418 -57.59 37.41 66.95
N PHE A 419 -57.49 37.04 65.65
CA PHE A 419 -56.71 36.09 64.82
C PHE A 419 -56.28 36.76 63.48
N PRO A 420 -55.42 36.15 62.63
CA PRO A 420 -55.05 36.70 61.31
C PRO A 420 -55.85 36.11 60.13
N SER A 421 -56.35 36.99 59.26
CA SER A 421 -57.18 36.69 58.08
C SER A 421 -56.38 36.30 56.82
N GLU A 422 -55.40 35.39 56.95
CA GLU A 422 -54.44 35.07 55.87
C GLU A 422 -54.48 33.62 55.34
N LEU A 423 -55.31 32.73 55.88
CA LEU A 423 -55.37 31.33 55.41
C LEU A 423 -56.22 31.11 54.15
N GLU A 424 -57.37 31.78 54.01
CA GLU A 424 -58.33 31.52 52.92
C GLU A 424 -57.73 31.70 51.51
N PRO A 425 -56.97 32.78 51.19
CA PRO A 425 -56.41 32.96 49.85
C PRO A 425 -55.34 31.91 49.49
N ARG A 426 -54.71 31.31 50.51
CA ARG A 426 -53.63 30.32 50.33
C ARG A 426 -54.18 28.91 50.14
N LEU A 427 -55.32 28.60 50.76
CA LEU A 427 -56.01 27.32 50.57
C LEU A 427 -56.56 27.21 49.14
N MET A 428 -57.21 28.26 48.64
CA MET A 428 -57.77 28.29 47.28
C MET A 428 -56.69 28.08 46.19
N MET A 429 -55.49 28.64 46.37
CA MET A 429 -54.35 28.40 45.45
C MET A 429 -53.85 26.95 45.47
N VAL A 430 -53.92 26.27 46.61
CA VAL A 430 -53.57 24.84 46.72
C VAL A 430 -54.65 23.98 46.05
N GLU A 431 -55.92 24.30 46.24
CA GLU A 431 -57.03 23.57 45.60
C GLU A 431 -56.99 23.70 44.07
N CYS A 432 -56.76 24.90 43.52
CA CYS A 432 -56.57 25.07 42.07
C CYS A 432 -55.37 24.28 41.53
N THR A 433 -54.20 24.35 42.20
CA THR A 433 -53.02 23.61 41.72
C THR A 433 -53.17 22.10 41.85
N VAL A 434 -53.93 21.60 42.83
CA VAL A 434 -54.28 20.17 42.92
C VAL A 434 -55.26 19.75 41.81
N ALA A 435 -56.21 20.61 41.43
CA ALA A 435 -57.08 20.36 40.28
C ALA A 435 -56.29 20.32 38.96
N ASP A 436 -55.41 21.29 38.70
CA ASP A 436 -54.54 21.32 37.53
C ASP A 436 -53.65 20.05 37.42
N MET A 437 -53.14 19.56 38.57
CA MET A 437 -52.38 18.32 38.62
C MET A 437 -53.26 17.07 38.35
N HIS A 438 -54.52 17.07 38.77
CA HIS A 438 -55.45 15.96 38.54
C HIS A 438 -55.86 15.85 37.06
N ASP A 439 -56.16 16.97 36.42
CA ASP A 439 -56.42 17.03 34.97
C ASP A 439 -55.18 16.61 34.16
N GLY A 440 -53.98 17.05 34.57
CA GLY A 440 -52.72 16.65 33.95
C GLY A 440 -52.42 15.14 34.09
N ILE A 441 -52.74 14.53 35.23
CA ILE A 441 -52.62 13.08 35.43
C ILE A 441 -53.62 12.33 34.56
N THR A 442 -54.85 12.82 34.42
CA THR A 442 -55.91 12.20 33.61
C THR A 442 -55.51 12.21 32.12
N GLN A 443 -55.07 13.35 31.58
CA GLN A 443 -54.56 13.44 30.20
C GLN A 443 -53.35 12.55 29.93
N LEU A 444 -52.49 12.34 30.94
CA LEU A 444 -51.37 11.39 30.83
C LEU A 444 -51.85 9.94 30.82
N SER A 445 -52.88 9.58 31.58
CA SER A 445 -53.50 8.25 31.58
C SER A 445 -54.07 7.93 30.19
N ASP A 446 -54.90 8.82 29.64
CA ASP A 446 -55.51 8.67 28.31
C ASP A 446 -54.43 8.52 27.22
N SER A 447 -53.35 9.28 27.33
CA SER A 447 -52.20 9.22 26.41
C SER A 447 -51.41 7.91 26.50
N VAL A 448 -51.40 7.26 27.67
CA VAL A 448 -50.74 5.96 27.86
C VAL A 448 -51.60 4.84 27.25
N GLU A 449 -52.91 4.83 27.47
CA GLU A 449 -53.82 3.86 26.84
C GLU A 449 -53.75 3.94 25.30
N GLU A 450 -53.74 5.15 24.72
CA GLU A 450 -53.60 5.33 23.28
C GLU A 450 -52.24 4.84 22.74
N LEU A 451 -51.17 4.92 23.55
CA LEU A 451 -49.85 4.39 23.20
C LEU A 451 -49.79 2.87 23.29
N GLU A 452 -50.42 2.24 24.28
CA GLU A 452 -50.48 0.79 24.41
C GLU A 452 -51.17 0.14 23.20
N VAL A 453 -52.31 0.69 22.76
CA VAL A 453 -53.00 0.23 21.54
C VAL A 453 -52.11 0.34 20.29
N LYS A 454 -51.33 1.43 20.17
CA LYS A 454 -50.39 1.62 19.05
C LYS A 454 -49.20 0.66 19.11
N VAL A 455 -48.72 0.32 20.31
CA VAL A 455 -47.63 -0.66 20.50
C VAL A 455 -48.09 -2.07 20.12
N GLU A 456 -49.30 -2.48 20.51
CA GLU A 456 -49.83 -3.81 20.17
C GLU A 456 -50.08 -3.97 18.65
N ALA A 457 -50.59 -2.92 18.00
CA ALA A 457 -50.72 -2.87 16.55
C ALA A 457 -49.35 -2.97 15.83
N ALA A 458 -48.32 -2.27 16.34
CA ALA A 458 -46.96 -2.34 15.81
C ALA A 458 -46.30 -3.71 16.07
N HIS A 459 -46.60 -4.37 17.19
CA HIS A 459 -46.15 -5.72 17.50
C HIS A 459 -46.73 -6.73 16.50
N THR A 460 -48.04 -6.66 16.27
CA THR A 460 -48.73 -7.50 15.28
C THR A 460 -48.16 -7.31 13.86
N ALA A 461 -47.94 -6.05 13.44
CA ALA A 461 -47.35 -5.75 12.13
C ALA A 461 -45.91 -6.29 11.98
N THR A 462 -45.09 -6.23 13.04
CA THR A 462 -43.72 -6.77 13.01
C THR A 462 -43.67 -8.30 13.08
N GLN A 463 -44.64 -8.96 13.71
CA GLN A 463 -44.79 -10.42 13.62
C GLN A 463 -45.13 -10.86 12.18
N ASN A 464 -46.12 -10.22 11.53
CA ASN A 464 -46.51 -10.53 10.16
C ASN A 464 -45.34 -10.37 9.16
N LEU A 465 -44.60 -9.25 9.23
CA LEU A 465 -43.40 -9.02 8.43
C LEU A 465 -42.31 -10.07 8.68
N ARG A 466 -42.14 -10.54 9.93
CA ARG A 466 -41.17 -11.58 10.27
C ARG A 466 -41.53 -12.92 9.64
N ASP A 467 -42.81 -13.29 9.63
CA ASP A 467 -43.25 -14.55 9.03
C ASP A 467 -43.25 -14.53 7.50
N GLU A 468 -43.60 -13.39 6.88
CA GLU A 468 -43.45 -13.19 5.44
C GLU A 468 -41.97 -13.26 5.01
N THR A 469 -41.08 -12.58 5.74
CA THR A 469 -39.62 -12.66 5.50
C THR A 469 -39.10 -14.09 5.68
N ARG A 470 -39.58 -14.82 6.69
CA ARG A 470 -39.22 -16.23 6.94
C ARG A 470 -39.70 -17.13 5.79
N GLY A 471 -40.88 -16.89 5.25
CA GLY A 471 -41.40 -17.59 4.06
C GLY A 471 -40.52 -17.38 2.83
N LEU A 472 -40.17 -16.13 2.52
CA LEU A 472 -39.30 -15.78 1.39
C LEU A 472 -37.90 -16.38 1.52
N VAL A 473 -37.29 -16.31 2.72
CA VAL A 473 -35.96 -16.90 2.98
C VAL A 473 -35.98 -18.42 2.82
N ASN A 474 -37.01 -19.12 3.31
CA ASN A 474 -37.13 -20.57 3.14
C ASN A 474 -37.32 -20.95 1.66
N SER A 475 -38.14 -20.21 0.91
CA SER A 475 -38.34 -20.43 -0.53
C SER A 475 -37.03 -20.25 -1.34
N ALA A 476 -36.26 -19.20 -1.02
CA ALA A 476 -34.95 -18.97 -1.64
C ALA A 476 -33.94 -20.08 -1.28
N LEU A 477 -33.95 -20.57 -0.03
CA LEU A 477 -33.10 -21.67 0.43
C LEU A 477 -33.38 -22.98 -0.33
N GLU A 478 -34.64 -23.33 -0.59
CA GLU A 478 -34.94 -24.54 -1.37
C GLU A 478 -34.53 -24.38 -2.84
N THR A 479 -34.77 -23.23 -3.48
CA THR A 479 -34.27 -22.96 -4.84
C THR A 479 -32.74 -23.10 -4.93
N ILE A 480 -32.00 -22.57 -3.94
CA ILE A 480 -30.53 -22.71 -3.87
C ILE A 480 -30.12 -24.18 -3.66
N ARG A 481 -30.83 -24.93 -2.81
CA ARG A 481 -30.57 -26.38 -2.60
C ARG A 481 -30.75 -27.18 -3.88
N GLU A 482 -31.78 -26.88 -4.68
CA GLU A 482 -32.03 -27.56 -5.95
C GLU A 482 -30.94 -27.28 -7.00
N GLU A 483 -30.51 -26.02 -7.16
CA GLU A 483 -29.42 -25.66 -8.09
C GLU A 483 -28.06 -26.23 -7.62
N VAL A 484 -27.76 -26.24 -6.32
CA VAL A 484 -26.55 -26.90 -5.77
C VAL A 484 -26.60 -28.41 -6.03
N ALA A 485 -27.77 -29.06 -5.86
CA ALA A 485 -27.94 -30.48 -6.17
C ALA A 485 -27.77 -30.79 -7.67
N LYS A 486 -28.19 -29.87 -8.55
CA LYS A 486 -28.00 -29.95 -10.00
C LYS A 486 -26.53 -29.80 -10.40
N LEU A 487 -25.85 -28.75 -9.94
CA LEU A 487 -24.39 -28.56 -10.13
C LEU A 487 -23.58 -29.76 -9.63
N LYS A 488 -23.96 -30.33 -8.47
CA LYS A 488 -23.32 -31.55 -7.94
C LYS A 488 -23.51 -32.76 -8.85
N ARG A 489 -24.66 -32.91 -9.51
CA ARG A 489 -24.90 -33.99 -10.49
C ARG A 489 -24.09 -33.79 -11.76
N GLU A 490 -23.99 -32.55 -12.25
CA GLU A 490 -23.19 -32.15 -13.43
C GLU A 490 -21.70 -32.50 -13.21
N LEU A 491 -21.12 -32.03 -12.10
CA LEU A 491 -19.72 -32.25 -11.74
C LEU A 491 -19.40 -33.74 -11.50
N LEU A 492 -20.31 -34.47 -10.87
CA LEU A 492 -20.19 -35.93 -10.74
C LEU A 492 -20.35 -36.67 -12.07
N GLY A 493 -20.98 -36.07 -13.08
CA GLY A 493 -21.00 -36.55 -14.46
C GLY A 493 -19.61 -36.44 -15.08
N GLN A 494 -19.09 -35.21 -15.18
CA GLN A 494 -17.77 -34.92 -15.74
C GLN A 494 -16.65 -35.75 -15.07
N LEU A 495 -16.71 -35.95 -13.74
CA LEU A 495 -15.75 -36.80 -13.02
C LEU A 495 -15.86 -38.30 -13.34
N ARG A 496 -17.01 -38.80 -13.81
CA ARG A 496 -17.14 -40.16 -14.34
C ARG A 496 -16.59 -40.25 -15.76
N ASP A 497 -16.84 -39.25 -16.58
CA ASP A 497 -16.41 -39.23 -17.99
C ASP A 497 -14.88 -39.15 -18.07
N ILE A 498 -14.25 -38.23 -17.32
CA ILE A 498 -12.79 -38.15 -17.17
C ILE A 498 -12.20 -39.45 -16.62
N ARG A 499 -12.89 -40.12 -15.67
CA ARG A 499 -12.45 -41.42 -15.15
C ARG A 499 -12.51 -42.53 -16.20
N ALA A 500 -13.53 -42.52 -17.07
CA ALA A 500 -13.65 -43.47 -18.17
C ALA A 500 -12.54 -43.26 -19.21
N GLU A 501 -12.25 -42.00 -19.57
CA GLU A 501 -11.11 -41.65 -20.44
C GLU A 501 -9.77 -42.10 -19.85
N VAL A 502 -9.54 -41.85 -18.55
CA VAL A 502 -8.30 -42.26 -17.87
C VAL A 502 -8.14 -43.79 -17.83
N GLU A 503 -9.21 -44.56 -17.61
CA GLU A 503 -9.12 -46.02 -17.67
C GLU A 503 -8.93 -46.53 -19.11
N SER A 504 -9.54 -45.90 -20.13
CA SER A 504 -9.28 -46.20 -21.55
C SER A 504 -7.81 -45.96 -21.91
N VAL A 505 -7.26 -44.79 -21.57
CA VAL A 505 -5.83 -44.45 -21.81
C VAL A 505 -4.91 -45.40 -21.04
N LYS A 506 -5.32 -45.89 -19.88
CA LYS A 506 -4.56 -46.86 -19.08
C LYS A 506 -4.57 -48.26 -19.70
N GLU A 507 -5.66 -48.67 -20.35
CA GLU A 507 -5.69 -49.88 -21.19
C GLU A 507 -4.79 -49.74 -22.43
N ASP A 508 -4.82 -48.59 -23.12
CA ASP A 508 -3.93 -48.29 -24.25
C ASP A 508 -2.45 -48.27 -23.85
N VAL A 509 -2.11 -47.75 -22.67
CA VAL A 509 -0.74 -47.77 -22.11
C VAL A 509 -0.32 -49.20 -21.75
N ILE A 510 -1.22 -50.05 -21.25
CA ILE A 510 -0.94 -51.48 -21.01
C ILE A 510 -0.72 -52.22 -22.34
N LEU A 511 -1.49 -51.90 -23.38
CA LEU A 511 -1.32 -52.46 -24.72
C LEU A 511 0.02 -52.03 -25.35
N CYS A 512 0.35 -50.74 -25.31
CA CYS A 512 1.65 -50.20 -25.72
C CYS A 512 2.80 -50.86 -24.97
N ARG A 513 2.66 -51.08 -23.65
CA ARG A 513 3.70 -51.72 -22.82
C ARG A 513 3.86 -53.21 -23.14
N LYS A 514 2.82 -53.92 -23.57
CA LYS A 514 2.92 -55.29 -24.08
C LYS A 514 3.57 -55.33 -25.47
N ALA A 515 3.15 -54.46 -26.39
CA ALA A 515 3.72 -54.35 -27.73
C ALA A 515 5.22 -54.01 -27.71
N ALA A 516 5.68 -53.19 -26.74
CA ALA A 516 7.10 -52.88 -26.55
C ALA A 516 7.96 -54.04 -26.01
N VAL A 517 7.35 -55.13 -25.53
CA VAL A 517 8.05 -56.32 -24.98
C VAL A 517 8.10 -57.46 -26.00
N THR A 518 7.17 -57.50 -26.96
CA THR A 518 7.11 -58.53 -28.02
C THR A 518 7.09 -57.89 -29.40
N GLU A 519 8.26 -57.54 -29.93
CA GLU A 519 8.80 -58.07 -31.19
C GLU A 519 10.08 -57.32 -31.61
N SER A 520 10.90 -57.98 -32.44
CA SER A 520 12.13 -57.42 -33.00
C SER A 520 12.10 -57.48 -34.52
N VAL A 521 12.80 -56.50 -35.10
CA VAL A 521 13.37 -56.44 -36.47
C VAL A 521 12.48 -55.96 -37.64
N THR A 522 13.05 -54.97 -38.36
CA THR A 522 12.88 -54.63 -39.80
C THR A 522 11.57 -54.01 -40.33
N ILE A 523 11.58 -52.68 -40.46
CA ILE A 523 11.00 -51.98 -41.63
C ILE A 523 12.04 -50.99 -42.19
N GLN A 524 11.99 -50.79 -43.51
CA GLN A 524 13.01 -50.10 -44.33
C GLN A 524 13.13 -48.58 -44.03
N LYS A 525 14.29 -48.00 -44.37
CA LYS A 525 14.55 -46.55 -44.26
C LYS A 525 13.67 -45.73 -45.22
N GLY A 526 12.62 -45.10 -44.69
CA GLY A 526 12.17 -43.78 -45.15
C GLY A 526 13.10 -42.68 -44.63
N PRO A 527 13.18 -41.51 -45.29
CA PRO A 527 14.15 -40.48 -44.93
C PRO A 527 13.81 -39.85 -43.57
N LYS A 528 14.67 -40.07 -42.56
CA LYS A 528 14.71 -39.20 -41.38
C LYS A 528 15.04 -37.79 -41.86
N MET A 529 14.05 -36.90 -41.87
CA MET A 529 14.28 -35.47 -42.08
C MET A 529 15.18 -34.98 -40.94
N LYS A 530 16.48 -34.86 -41.22
CA LYS A 530 17.45 -34.29 -40.27
C LYS A 530 17.15 -32.80 -40.15
N VAL A 531 16.36 -32.42 -39.15
CA VAL A 531 16.24 -31.03 -38.72
C VAL A 531 17.66 -30.53 -38.40
N PRO A 532 18.19 -29.50 -39.10
CA PRO A 532 19.50 -28.96 -38.81
C PRO A 532 19.51 -28.40 -37.39
N LYS A 533 20.53 -28.74 -36.59
CA LYS A 533 20.70 -28.13 -35.28
C LYS A 533 21.22 -26.70 -35.44
N PRO A 534 20.79 -25.74 -34.61
CA PRO A 534 21.36 -24.39 -34.60
C PRO A 534 22.87 -24.41 -34.43
N GLN A 535 23.57 -23.52 -35.15
CA GLN A 535 25.00 -23.30 -34.94
C GLN A 535 25.20 -22.57 -33.60
N LYS A 536 26.29 -22.87 -32.88
CA LYS A 536 26.55 -22.18 -31.62
C LYS A 536 26.84 -20.69 -31.86
N TYR A 537 26.24 -19.82 -31.04
CA TYR A 537 26.52 -18.39 -31.07
C TYR A 537 27.60 -18.01 -30.05
N HIS A 538 28.71 -17.46 -30.54
CA HIS A 538 29.94 -17.20 -29.77
C HIS A 538 30.08 -15.73 -29.33
N GLY A 539 28.97 -15.00 -29.12
CA GLY A 539 29.02 -13.68 -28.48
C GLY A 539 29.48 -12.50 -29.36
N LYS A 540 29.76 -12.73 -30.65
CA LYS A 540 30.03 -11.66 -31.62
C LYS A 540 28.87 -10.68 -31.73
N ARG A 541 29.11 -9.40 -31.47
CA ARG A 541 28.11 -8.32 -31.50
C ARG A 541 27.77 -7.85 -32.92
N ASP A 542 27.57 -8.79 -33.83
CA ASP A 542 27.09 -8.56 -35.20
C ASP A 542 25.58 -8.87 -35.24
N THR A 543 24.77 -7.90 -35.63
CA THR A 543 23.30 -8.03 -35.64
C THR A 543 22.83 -9.14 -36.59
N ARG A 544 23.52 -9.34 -37.71
CA ARG A 544 23.18 -10.35 -38.70
C ARG A 544 23.53 -11.75 -38.21
N GLU A 545 24.66 -11.96 -37.52
CA GLU A 545 24.95 -13.24 -36.86
C GLU A 545 23.96 -13.54 -35.72
N ILE A 546 23.55 -12.54 -34.95
CA ILE A 546 22.54 -12.67 -33.88
C ILE A 546 21.17 -13.08 -34.44
N ASP A 547 20.68 -12.37 -35.46
CA ASP A 547 19.36 -12.66 -36.05
C ASP A 547 19.35 -14.01 -36.77
N ASN A 548 20.43 -14.35 -37.48
CA ASN A 548 20.61 -15.69 -38.06
C ASN A 548 20.57 -16.80 -37.00
N PHE A 549 21.20 -16.57 -35.84
CA PHE A 549 21.17 -17.52 -34.73
C PHE A 549 19.75 -17.66 -34.16
N LEU A 550 19.09 -16.55 -33.79
CA LEU A 550 17.74 -16.56 -33.22
C LEU A 550 16.74 -17.23 -34.17
N TRP A 551 16.75 -16.86 -35.45
CA TRP A 551 15.90 -17.46 -36.47
C TRP A 551 16.15 -18.97 -36.63
N SER A 552 17.41 -19.42 -36.58
CA SER A 552 17.74 -20.85 -36.64
C SER A 552 17.25 -21.64 -35.42
N VAL A 553 17.25 -21.02 -34.24
CA VAL A 553 16.76 -21.61 -32.98
C VAL A 553 15.23 -21.69 -32.96
N GLU A 554 14.53 -20.65 -33.42
CA GLU A 554 13.06 -20.66 -33.53
C GLU A 554 12.57 -21.72 -34.53
N ARG A 555 13.21 -21.80 -35.71
CA ARG A 555 12.95 -22.88 -36.69
C ARG A 555 13.18 -24.28 -36.10
N TYR A 556 14.15 -24.42 -35.19
CA TYR A 556 14.40 -25.68 -34.49
C TYR A 556 13.32 -26.00 -33.45
N PHE A 557 12.75 -24.99 -32.77
CA PHE A 557 11.63 -25.19 -31.84
C PHE A 557 10.35 -25.64 -32.56
N ASP A 558 9.99 -24.99 -33.67
CA ASP A 558 8.87 -25.40 -34.52
C ASP A 558 8.99 -26.87 -34.96
N ALA A 559 10.18 -27.23 -35.47
CA ALA A 559 10.44 -28.55 -36.03
C ALA A 559 10.54 -29.66 -34.96
N MET A 560 10.95 -29.31 -33.74
CA MET A 560 10.98 -30.20 -32.58
C MET A 560 9.66 -30.21 -31.78
N LYS A 561 8.68 -29.39 -32.18
CA LYS A 561 7.40 -29.15 -31.48
C LYS A 561 7.58 -28.80 -29.99
N LEU A 562 8.55 -27.94 -29.69
CA LEU A 562 8.68 -27.37 -28.34
C LEU A 562 7.66 -26.24 -28.20
N ASP A 563 6.67 -26.45 -27.34
CA ASP A 563 5.56 -25.53 -27.07
C ASP A 563 5.75 -24.76 -25.75
N ASP A 564 6.29 -25.38 -24.71
CA ASP A 564 6.55 -24.73 -23.43
C ASP A 564 7.82 -23.85 -23.41
N ASP A 565 7.74 -22.72 -22.70
CA ASP A 565 8.82 -21.74 -22.61
C ASP A 565 10.06 -22.24 -21.84
N ALA A 566 9.91 -23.16 -20.89
CA ALA A 566 11.05 -23.67 -20.13
C ALA A 566 11.92 -24.59 -20.99
N SER A 567 11.33 -25.49 -21.78
CA SER A 567 12.06 -26.35 -22.72
C SER A 567 12.67 -25.57 -23.87
N LYS A 568 11.99 -24.54 -24.39
CA LYS A 568 12.58 -23.58 -25.36
C LYS A 568 13.83 -22.91 -24.79
N ILE A 569 13.74 -22.32 -23.60
CA ILE A 569 14.86 -21.60 -22.95
C ILE A 569 16.04 -22.53 -22.64
N ASN A 570 15.77 -23.72 -22.09
CA ASN A 570 16.80 -24.72 -21.82
C ASN A 570 17.46 -25.23 -23.11
N THR A 571 16.69 -25.37 -24.20
CA THR A 571 17.23 -25.81 -25.50
C THR A 571 18.07 -24.71 -26.16
N ALA A 572 17.61 -23.45 -26.17
CA ALA A 572 18.40 -22.31 -26.69
C ALA A 572 19.75 -22.17 -26.00
N THR A 573 19.78 -22.28 -24.67
CA THR A 573 21.00 -22.05 -23.88
C THR A 573 22.08 -23.12 -24.09
N MET A 574 21.74 -24.30 -24.63
CA MET A 574 22.73 -25.31 -25.06
C MET A 574 23.51 -24.90 -26.33
N TYR A 575 23.00 -23.92 -27.08
CA TYR A 575 23.63 -23.41 -28.32
C TYR A 575 24.29 -22.03 -28.14
N LEU A 576 24.50 -21.57 -26.92
CA LEU A 576 25.38 -20.45 -26.62
C LEU A 576 26.83 -20.97 -26.42
N GLY A 577 27.81 -20.23 -26.96
CA GLY A 577 29.24 -20.48 -26.77
C GLY A 577 29.79 -19.75 -25.54
N GLU A 578 30.94 -20.19 -25.03
CA GLU A 578 31.54 -19.67 -23.78
C GLU A 578 31.89 -18.17 -23.85
N GLU A 579 32.25 -17.66 -25.02
CA GLU A 579 32.48 -16.21 -25.24
C GLU A 579 31.20 -15.36 -25.13
N ALA A 580 30.01 -15.95 -25.30
CA ALA A 580 28.74 -15.27 -25.03
C ALA A 580 28.44 -15.15 -23.51
N VAL A 581 29.31 -15.68 -22.64
CA VAL A 581 29.18 -15.70 -21.17
C VAL A 581 30.11 -14.68 -20.49
N LEU A 582 30.96 -13.96 -21.24
CA LEU A 582 31.85 -12.90 -20.73
C LEU A 582 31.07 -11.82 -19.94
N PHE A 583 31.51 -11.32 -18.78
CA PHE A 583 32.88 -11.03 -18.32
C PHE A 583 33.07 -11.30 -16.81
N GLU A 584 34.17 -11.95 -16.40
CA GLU A 584 34.55 -12.08 -14.98
C GLU A 584 34.90 -10.73 -14.34
N GLU A 585 35.60 -9.83 -15.06
CA GLU A 585 35.96 -8.49 -14.55
C GLU A 585 34.74 -7.65 -14.15
N ASN A 586 33.59 -7.86 -14.80
CA ASN A 586 32.34 -7.18 -14.46
C ASN A 586 31.59 -7.86 -13.31
N GLN A 587 31.78 -9.16 -13.06
CA GLN A 587 31.08 -9.85 -11.97
C GLN A 587 31.51 -9.30 -10.60
N LEU A 588 32.80 -9.00 -10.42
CA LEU A 588 33.30 -8.34 -9.22
C LEU A 588 32.65 -6.96 -9.02
N ILE A 589 32.58 -6.14 -10.08
CA ILE A 589 31.98 -4.80 -10.05
C ILE A 589 30.47 -4.86 -9.73
N TYR A 590 29.73 -5.82 -10.30
CA TYR A 590 28.31 -6.00 -10.01
C TYR A 590 28.06 -6.55 -8.60
N PHE A 591 28.94 -7.43 -8.10
CA PHE A 591 28.86 -7.92 -6.72
C PHE A 591 29.14 -6.81 -5.71
N THR A 592 30.28 -6.10 -5.84
CA THR A 592 30.63 -5.01 -4.91
C THR A 592 29.68 -3.82 -5.00
N GLY A 593 29.21 -3.47 -6.20
CA GLY A 593 28.17 -2.47 -6.41
C GLY A 593 26.78 -2.85 -5.90
N GLY A 594 26.57 -4.12 -5.54
CA GLY A 594 25.37 -4.61 -4.84
C GLY A 594 25.50 -4.68 -3.32
N LEU A 595 26.69 -4.45 -2.75
CA LEU A 595 26.90 -4.47 -1.31
C LEU A 595 26.44 -3.17 -0.65
N GLN A 596 26.05 -3.28 0.63
CA GLN A 596 25.83 -2.11 1.47
C GLN A 596 27.11 -1.28 1.60
N ARG A 597 26.99 0.05 1.60
CA ARG A 597 28.11 1.00 1.41
C ARG A 597 29.29 0.81 2.37
N TRP A 598 29.05 0.33 3.59
CA TRP A 598 30.09 0.03 4.57
C TRP A 598 30.84 -1.29 4.26
N ALA A 599 30.13 -2.31 3.78
CA ALA A 599 30.71 -3.58 3.36
C ALA A 599 31.45 -3.41 2.04
N GLN A 600 30.91 -2.60 1.11
CA GLN A 600 31.60 -2.15 -0.09
C GLN A 600 32.93 -1.47 0.26
N GLN A 601 32.92 -0.51 1.21
CA GLN A 601 34.14 0.17 1.66
C GLN A 601 35.17 -0.78 2.29
N ASP A 602 34.75 -1.80 3.07
CA ASP A 602 35.72 -2.71 3.70
C ASP A 602 36.25 -3.77 2.71
N VAL A 603 35.46 -4.16 1.71
CA VAL A 603 35.91 -4.95 0.54
C VAL A 603 36.90 -4.17 -0.32
N GLU A 604 36.59 -2.91 -0.65
CA GLU A 604 37.49 -2.00 -1.37
C GLU A 604 38.80 -1.75 -0.60
N ARG A 605 38.71 -1.56 0.74
CA ARG A 605 39.87 -1.36 1.62
C ARG A 605 40.80 -2.57 1.68
N ARG A 606 40.28 -3.80 1.49
CA ARG A 606 41.08 -5.03 1.43
C ARG A 606 41.67 -5.32 0.04
N ASN A 607 41.40 -4.46 -0.96
CA ASN A 607 42.02 -4.49 -2.29
C ASN A 607 41.92 -5.86 -2.99
N VAL A 608 40.78 -6.53 -2.84
CA VAL A 608 40.50 -7.84 -3.45
C VAL A 608 40.30 -7.74 -4.96
N LYS A 609 40.72 -8.77 -5.69
CA LYS A 609 40.87 -8.73 -7.16
C LYS A 609 39.97 -9.72 -7.89
N THR A 610 39.32 -10.62 -7.17
CA THR A 610 38.44 -11.65 -7.74
C THR A 610 37.10 -11.71 -7.00
N LEU A 611 36.07 -12.20 -7.68
CA LEU A 611 34.73 -12.36 -7.11
C LEU A 611 34.73 -13.27 -5.87
N ALA A 612 35.47 -14.38 -5.91
CA ALA A 612 35.54 -15.34 -4.81
C ALA A 612 36.16 -14.74 -3.54
N GLU A 613 37.20 -13.91 -3.68
CA GLU A 613 37.79 -13.19 -2.54
C GLU A 613 36.82 -12.14 -1.98
N ALA A 614 36.08 -11.43 -2.83
CA ALA A 614 35.09 -10.44 -2.39
C ALA A 614 33.91 -11.09 -1.65
N ILE A 615 33.45 -12.27 -2.08
CA ILE A 615 32.45 -13.07 -1.37
C ILE A 615 33.00 -13.51 0.00
N ALA A 616 34.20 -14.10 0.05
CA ALA A 616 34.82 -14.54 1.31
C ALA A 616 35.06 -13.37 2.30
N VAL A 617 35.42 -12.18 1.81
CA VAL A 617 35.49 -10.98 2.65
C VAL A 617 34.10 -10.59 3.16
N ALA A 618 33.08 -10.55 2.31
CA ALA A 618 31.71 -10.22 2.70
C ALA A 618 31.13 -11.20 3.74
N GLU A 619 31.40 -12.50 3.58
CA GLU A 619 31.03 -13.55 4.55
C GLU A 619 31.79 -13.37 5.88
N SER A 620 33.09 -13.02 5.84
CA SER A 620 33.88 -12.76 7.06
C SER A 620 33.39 -11.56 7.89
N LEU A 621 32.56 -10.68 7.31
CA LEU A 621 31.94 -9.55 8.03
C LEU A 621 30.68 -9.97 8.82
N ILE A 622 30.19 -11.20 8.65
CA ILE A 622 29.00 -11.74 9.32
C ILE A 622 29.37 -12.34 10.69
N GLU A 623 30.62 -12.78 10.89
CA GLU A 623 31.10 -13.36 12.16
C GLU A 623 32.02 -12.41 12.95
N ILE A 624 31.44 -11.60 13.86
CA ILE A 624 32.21 -10.93 14.94
C ILE A 624 31.51 -11.14 16.30
N PRO A 625 32.12 -11.91 17.23
CA PRO A 625 31.65 -12.02 18.62
C PRO A 625 31.87 -10.72 19.43
N LYS A 626 31.02 -10.49 20.44
CA LYS A 626 31.14 -9.35 21.38
C LYS A 626 32.22 -9.57 22.44
N GLU A 627 33.11 -8.58 22.63
CA GLU A 627 33.68 -8.09 23.90
C GLU A 627 34.66 -6.93 23.57
N SER A 628 34.92 -5.90 24.41
CA SER A 628 34.30 -5.40 25.64
C SER A 628 34.56 -3.88 25.76
N ARG A 629 33.89 -3.15 26.67
CA ARG A 629 34.09 -1.70 26.87
C ARG A 629 35.29 -1.39 27.79
N ARG A 630 36.10 -0.38 27.41
CA ARG A 630 36.83 0.62 28.24
C ARG A 630 37.69 1.48 27.30
N ASP A 631 38.02 2.75 27.53
CA ASP A 631 37.33 3.88 28.18
C ASP A 631 37.95 5.18 27.59
N ARG A 632 37.34 6.37 27.71
CA ARG A 632 37.94 7.63 27.22
C ARG A 632 38.57 8.43 28.38
N GLY A 633 39.89 8.68 28.36
CA GLY A 633 40.42 9.76 29.21
C GLY A 633 41.94 9.98 29.33
N LYS A 634 42.44 10.97 28.56
CA LYS A 634 43.52 11.94 28.88
C LYS A 634 45.01 11.52 28.94
N ARG A 635 45.85 12.48 28.49
CA ARG A 635 47.32 12.58 28.67
C ARG A 635 47.71 12.77 30.15
N VAL A 636 48.94 12.36 30.50
CA VAL A 636 50.08 13.19 30.97
C VAL A 636 51.40 12.41 30.67
N GLU A 637 52.54 13.10 30.68
CA GLU A 637 53.90 12.64 30.31
C GLU A 637 54.68 11.95 31.47
N ASP A 638 55.93 11.57 31.14
CA ASP A 638 57.08 11.16 31.98
C ASP A 638 57.15 9.77 32.62
N GLY A 639 58.39 9.24 32.66
CA GLY A 639 58.86 8.33 33.71
C GLY A 639 59.32 6.92 33.28
N ASP A 640 60.48 6.85 32.63
CA ASP A 640 61.64 5.98 32.96
C ASP A 640 61.48 4.58 33.62
N GLN A 641 62.37 3.67 33.16
CA GLN A 641 62.98 2.54 33.92
C GLN A 641 62.07 1.35 34.33
N GLU A 642 62.55 0.10 34.44
CA GLU A 642 63.75 -0.60 33.95
C GLU A 642 63.46 -2.12 34.05
N ASP A 643 64.30 -2.96 33.42
CA ASP A 643 64.72 -4.30 33.87
C ASP A 643 63.67 -5.42 34.11
N GLU A 644 63.72 -6.51 33.32
CA GLU A 644 64.35 -7.80 33.65
C GLU A 644 63.27 -8.84 34.06
N GLU A 645 63.41 -10.16 33.90
CA GLU A 645 64.49 -10.95 33.33
C GLU A 645 63.91 -12.17 32.58
N ALA A 646 64.77 -12.74 31.75
CA ALA A 646 64.60 -13.90 30.90
C ALA A 646 64.44 -15.24 31.65
N SER A 647 63.90 -16.26 30.96
CA SER A 647 64.36 -17.67 31.10
C SER A 647 63.84 -18.60 29.98
N HIS A 648 64.53 -18.55 28.85
CA HIS A 648 64.87 -19.77 28.08
C HIS A 648 66.02 -20.54 28.83
N PRO A 649 66.61 -21.70 28.40
CA PRO A 649 66.61 -22.23 27.03
C PRO A 649 66.85 -23.77 26.80
N LYS A 650 67.04 -24.14 25.50
CA LYS A 650 67.82 -25.27 24.91
C LYS A 650 67.27 -26.72 24.92
N ALA A 651 67.59 -27.60 23.94
CA ALA A 651 68.07 -27.45 22.54
C ALA A 651 68.18 -28.82 21.79
N ASN A 652 68.49 -28.75 20.48
CA ASN A 652 68.95 -29.81 19.53
C ASN A 652 67.87 -30.77 18.99
N GLU A 653 67.87 -31.21 17.71
CA GLU A 653 68.90 -31.15 16.63
C GLU A 653 68.27 -31.01 15.20
N GLU A 654 69.06 -30.99 14.11
CA GLU A 654 68.76 -30.28 12.84
C GLU A 654 68.19 -31.10 11.63
N LEU A 655 67.26 -30.48 10.85
CA LEU A 655 67.12 -30.30 9.36
C LEU A 655 67.39 -31.45 8.33
N PRO A 656 66.98 -31.38 7.02
CA PRO A 656 66.06 -30.46 6.27
C PRO A 656 65.04 -31.11 5.27
N VAL A 657 64.07 -30.29 4.78
CA VAL A 657 63.49 -30.23 3.40
C VAL A 657 62.72 -31.41 2.73
N ALA A 658 61.54 -31.05 2.18
CA ALA A 658 60.78 -31.63 1.05
C ALA A 658 59.90 -32.91 1.21
N ALA A 659 58.59 -32.63 1.36
CA ALA A 659 57.48 -33.14 0.53
C ALA A 659 56.99 -34.62 0.62
N LYS A 660 55.66 -34.68 0.86
CA LYS A 660 54.63 -35.50 0.16
C LYS A 660 54.14 -36.81 0.83
N VAL A 661 52.80 -36.92 0.84
CA VAL A 661 51.94 -38.12 0.98
C VAL A 661 51.80 -38.72 2.39
N GLU A 662 50.61 -38.60 2.99
CA GLU A 662 49.67 -39.74 3.11
C GLU A 662 48.20 -39.31 3.35
N CYS A 663 47.28 -40.25 3.16
CA CYS A 663 45.83 -40.06 3.13
C CYS A 663 45.10 -41.05 4.07
N HIS A 664 43.76 -41.05 4.02
CA HIS A 664 42.80 -41.98 4.66
C HIS A 664 42.45 -41.72 6.15
N ASP A 665 41.19 -41.92 6.61
CA ASP A 665 39.87 -41.97 5.93
C ASP A 665 38.75 -41.95 7.01
N ARG A 666 37.61 -41.30 6.77
CA ARG A 666 36.23 -41.89 6.89
C ARG A 666 35.08 -40.86 6.94
N LYS A 667 34.55 -40.61 5.75
CA LYS A 667 33.16 -40.31 5.32
C LYS A 667 32.01 -40.32 6.35
N ARG A 668 31.17 -39.27 6.29
CA ARG A 668 29.81 -39.17 5.65
C ARG A 668 29.32 -37.73 5.89
N GLY A 669 28.76 -36.93 4.97
CA GLY A 669 28.03 -37.15 3.71
C GLY A 669 26.55 -36.81 3.91
N GLY A 670 25.84 -35.98 3.10
CA GLY A 670 26.22 -35.12 1.97
C GLY A 670 24.97 -34.34 1.49
N ALA A 671 25.13 -33.12 0.97
CA ALA A 671 24.02 -32.27 0.50
C ALA A 671 23.70 -32.49 -1.00
N SER A 672 22.44 -32.34 -1.40
CA SER A 672 21.94 -32.68 -2.74
C SER A 672 21.97 -31.49 -3.70
N SER A 673 22.45 -31.72 -4.92
CA SER A 673 22.65 -30.73 -5.99
C SER A 673 21.36 -30.24 -6.67
N LYS A 674 20.43 -29.63 -5.93
CA LYS A 674 19.19 -29.06 -6.51
C LYS A 674 19.10 -27.54 -6.48
N ASP A 675 19.78 -26.88 -5.55
CA ASP A 675 19.56 -25.45 -5.33
C ASP A 675 20.37 -24.55 -6.30
N GLU A 676 21.52 -25.01 -6.81
CA GLU A 676 22.29 -24.31 -7.85
C GLU A 676 21.54 -24.19 -9.20
N TYR A 677 20.74 -25.20 -9.56
CA TYR A 677 20.01 -25.21 -10.84
C TYR A 677 18.87 -24.17 -10.87
N GLY A 678 18.22 -23.90 -9.73
CA GLY A 678 17.13 -22.92 -9.63
C GLY A 678 17.62 -21.48 -9.86
N ALA A 679 18.71 -21.10 -9.17
CA ALA A 679 19.31 -19.77 -9.29
C ALA A 679 19.81 -19.50 -10.72
N MET A 680 20.45 -20.49 -11.36
CA MET A 680 20.95 -20.34 -12.73
C MET A 680 19.82 -20.13 -13.76
N VAL A 681 18.67 -20.79 -13.58
CA VAL A 681 17.50 -20.63 -14.49
C VAL A 681 16.81 -19.27 -14.31
N LEU A 682 16.71 -18.77 -13.08
CA LEU A 682 16.17 -17.43 -12.80
C LEU A 682 17.06 -16.32 -13.37
N GLY A 683 18.38 -16.40 -13.19
CA GLY A 683 19.34 -15.47 -13.80
C GLY A 683 19.24 -15.46 -15.34
N LYS A 684 19.18 -16.65 -15.96
CA LYS A 684 19.05 -16.78 -17.43
C LYS A 684 17.70 -16.30 -17.96
N LYS A 685 16.59 -16.50 -17.23
CA LYS A 685 15.27 -15.92 -17.58
C LYS A 685 15.30 -14.40 -17.54
N ALA A 686 15.88 -13.80 -16.50
CA ALA A 686 16.05 -12.34 -16.41
C ALA A 686 16.94 -11.79 -17.54
N GLN A 687 17.98 -12.52 -17.93
CA GLN A 687 18.89 -12.17 -19.03
C GLN A 687 18.17 -12.21 -20.40
N LEU A 688 17.38 -13.25 -20.68
CA LEU A 688 16.62 -13.36 -21.93
C LEU A 688 15.45 -12.35 -22.01
N ALA A 689 14.78 -12.09 -20.88
CA ALA A 689 13.75 -11.05 -20.80
C ALA A 689 14.33 -9.64 -20.98
N ARG A 690 15.52 -9.35 -20.43
CA ARG A 690 16.26 -8.11 -20.70
C ARG A 690 16.72 -8.01 -22.15
N MET A 691 17.17 -9.09 -22.78
CA MET A 691 17.54 -9.09 -24.21
C MET A 691 16.35 -8.74 -25.12
N LYS A 692 15.12 -9.15 -24.78
CA LYS A 692 13.90 -8.74 -25.50
C LYS A 692 13.54 -7.24 -25.31
N LEU A 693 14.03 -6.58 -24.25
CA LEU A 693 13.84 -5.15 -24.00
C LEU A 693 14.96 -4.24 -24.53
N LEU A 694 16.20 -4.75 -24.65
CA LEU A 694 17.39 -3.97 -25.05
C LEU A 694 17.62 -3.87 -26.57
N ASN A 695 16.78 -4.54 -27.35
CA ASN A 695 16.90 -4.68 -28.80
C ASN A 695 15.56 -4.31 -29.49
N ALA A 696 15.05 -3.10 -29.23
CA ALA A 696 13.95 -2.56 -30.02
C ALA A 696 14.48 -1.39 -30.86
N THR A 697 14.60 -1.66 -32.16
CA THR A 697 14.96 -0.68 -33.18
C THR A 697 13.92 -0.83 -34.29
N SER A 698 13.16 0.23 -34.60
CA SER A 698 12.22 0.22 -35.73
C SER A 698 12.51 1.37 -36.68
N VAL A 699 12.25 1.12 -37.96
CA VAL A 699 12.42 2.08 -39.05
C VAL A 699 11.01 2.47 -39.48
N GLU A 700 10.70 3.76 -39.38
CA GLU A 700 9.37 4.30 -39.66
C GLU A 700 9.48 5.43 -40.70
N GLU A 701 8.43 5.61 -41.51
CA GLU A 701 8.30 6.79 -42.38
C GLU A 701 7.54 7.91 -41.65
N GLY A 702 8.06 9.13 -41.71
CA GLY A 702 7.41 10.30 -41.11
C GLY A 702 7.81 11.61 -41.79
N GLU A 703 7.61 12.72 -41.11
CA GLU A 703 8.05 14.04 -41.55
C GLU A 703 8.94 14.70 -40.49
N VAL A 704 10.06 15.28 -40.90
CA VAL A 704 10.91 16.15 -40.08
C VAL A 704 10.97 17.52 -40.73
N ASN A 705 10.63 18.56 -39.96
CA ASN A 705 10.55 19.94 -40.46
C ASN A 705 9.65 20.10 -41.70
N GLU A 706 8.52 19.39 -41.72
CA GLU A 706 7.52 19.34 -42.83
C GLU A 706 8.02 18.68 -44.14
N VAL A 707 9.20 18.05 -44.11
CA VAL A 707 9.75 17.25 -45.22
C VAL A 707 9.60 15.76 -44.89
N PRO A 708 9.15 14.89 -45.82
CA PRO A 708 9.11 13.44 -45.59
C PRO A 708 10.53 12.87 -45.39
N THR A 709 10.74 12.14 -44.30
CA THR A 709 12.05 11.61 -43.89
C THR A 709 11.90 10.23 -43.26
N ARG A 710 12.89 9.35 -43.49
CA ARG A 710 13.00 8.04 -42.86
C ARG A 710 13.59 8.18 -41.46
N LEU A 711 12.97 7.56 -40.46
CA LEU A 711 13.27 7.75 -39.05
C LEU A 711 13.61 6.42 -38.37
N LEU A 712 14.75 6.36 -37.67
CA LEU A 712 15.13 5.23 -36.85
C LEU A 712 14.74 5.46 -35.39
N ALA A 713 13.74 4.76 -34.88
CA ALA A 713 13.44 4.70 -33.45
C ALA A 713 14.36 3.67 -32.78
N ASP A 714 15.35 4.09 -31.99
CA ASP A 714 16.31 3.19 -31.34
C ASP A 714 16.33 3.35 -29.81
N THR A 715 15.95 2.27 -29.11
CA THR A 715 16.00 2.20 -27.65
C THR A 715 17.42 2.24 -27.07
N ARG A 716 18.46 2.08 -27.89
CA ARG A 716 19.87 2.20 -27.48
C ARG A 716 20.43 3.62 -27.61
N ALA A 717 19.75 4.49 -28.37
CA ALA A 717 20.11 5.90 -28.48
C ALA A 717 19.58 6.67 -27.26
N SER A 718 20.45 7.34 -26.50
CA SER A 718 20.04 8.10 -25.30
C SER A 718 19.33 9.42 -25.63
N HIS A 719 19.75 10.08 -26.71
CA HIS A 719 19.25 11.35 -27.23
C HIS A 719 18.76 11.16 -28.67
N ASN A 720 18.10 12.17 -29.24
CA ASN A 720 17.79 12.18 -30.67
C ASN A 720 18.96 12.76 -31.46
N PHE A 721 19.31 12.14 -32.58
CA PHE A 721 20.44 12.52 -33.42
C PHE A 721 19.97 12.83 -34.84
N LEU A 722 20.63 13.81 -35.48
CA LEU A 722 20.35 14.24 -36.84
C LEU A 722 21.69 14.40 -37.57
N ALA A 723 21.83 13.75 -38.71
CA ALA A 723 23.02 13.87 -39.54
C ALA A 723 23.21 15.33 -39.99
N LYS A 724 24.45 15.82 -39.92
CA LYS A 724 24.81 17.21 -40.22
C LYS A 724 24.43 17.67 -41.62
N GLU A 725 24.56 16.81 -42.63
CA GLU A 725 24.18 17.14 -44.00
C GLU A 725 22.65 17.09 -44.18
N GLU A 726 21.97 16.13 -43.56
CA GLU A 726 20.51 16.06 -43.54
C GLU A 726 19.88 17.27 -42.80
N ALA A 727 20.50 17.74 -41.71
CA ALA A 727 20.08 18.98 -41.05
C ALA A 727 20.06 20.19 -42.01
N LYS A 728 20.97 20.24 -42.99
CA LYS A 728 20.96 21.28 -44.04
C LYS A 728 19.90 21.01 -45.09
N ALA A 729 19.75 19.75 -45.53
CA ALA A 729 18.75 19.35 -46.53
C ALA A 729 17.32 19.64 -46.06
N LEU A 730 17.01 19.33 -44.79
CA LEU A 730 15.74 19.61 -44.13
C LEU A 730 15.57 21.08 -43.71
N GLY A 731 16.56 21.96 -43.94
CA GLY A 731 16.50 23.37 -43.57
C GLY A 731 16.50 23.65 -42.05
N VAL A 732 16.91 22.67 -41.24
CA VAL A 732 16.88 22.73 -39.77
C VAL A 732 18.04 23.58 -39.25
N LYS A 733 17.70 24.66 -38.53
CA LYS A 733 18.69 25.53 -37.89
C LYS A 733 19.12 24.96 -36.54
N PHE A 734 20.43 24.82 -36.34
CA PHE A 734 21.03 24.38 -35.08
C PHE A 734 22.02 25.41 -34.53
N THR A 735 22.09 25.49 -33.21
CA THR A 735 23.07 26.32 -32.49
C THR A 735 24.26 25.47 -32.08
N ARG A 736 25.50 25.94 -32.28
CA ARG A 736 26.70 25.24 -31.80
C ARG A 736 26.61 25.01 -30.29
N VAL A 737 26.90 23.78 -29.87
CA VAL A 737 27.05 23.38 -28.46
C VAL A 737 28.35 22.58 -28.36
N ASP A 738 29.08 22.74 -27.26
CA ASP A 738 30.30 21.97 -27.04
C ASP A 738 29.96 20.61 -26.40
N GLY A 739 30.52 19.54 -26.96
CA GLY A 739 30.29 18.17 -26.52
C GLY A 739 30.79 17.15 -27.55
N GLU A 740 30.96 15.91 -27.11
CA GLU A 740 31.33 14.78 -27.96
C GLU A 740 30.30 13.66 -27.81
N MET A 741 29.92 13.05 -28.94
CA MET A 741 29.11 11.84 -29.00
C MET A 741 30.04 10.63 -29.10
N LYS A 742 29.72 9.53 -28.41
CA LYS A 742 30.46 8.27 -28.54
C LYS A 742 29.49 7.10 -28.69
N THR A 743 29.62 6.33 -29.75
CA THR A 743 28.93 5.03 -29.87
C THR A 743 29.77 3.95 -29.20
N ILE A 744 29.14 2.81 -28.89
CA ILE A 744 29.72 1.78 -28.00
C ILE A 744 31.08 1.25 -28.48
N ASN A 745 31.36 1.30 -29.79
CA ASN A 745 32.59 0.79 -30.40
C ASN A 745 33.38 1.86 -31.20
N SER A 746 33.04 3.16 -31.14
CA SER A 746 33.72 4.22 -31.90
C SER A 746 34.65 5.10 -31.06
N ARG A 747 35.50 5.88 -31.74
CA ARG A 747 36.08 7.09 -31.15
C ARG A 747 34.98 8.13 -30.97
N ALA A 748 35.14 9.00 -29.99
CA ALA A 748 34.20 10.10 -29.78
C ALA A 748 34.28 11.08 -30.97
N THR A 749 33.12 11.52 -31.47
CA THR A 749 32.96 12.48 -32.56
C THR A 749 32.39 13.80 -32.00
N PRO A 750 32.82 14.97 -32.53
CA PRO A 750 32.34 16.25 -32.04
C PRO A 750 30.86 16.48 -32.40
N VAL A 751 30.09 17.02 -31.47
CA VAL A 751 28.73 17.50 -31.73
C VAL A 751 28.83 18.88 -32.40
N TYR A 752 28.18 19.05 -33.56
CA TYR A 752 28.19 20.31 -34.31
C TYR A 752 27.23 21.36 -33.73
N GLY A 753 26.16 20.91 -33.09
CA GLY A 753 25.18 21.77 -32.45
C GLY A 753 23.95 21.02 -31.96
N ARG A 754 22.98 21.77 -31.43
CA ARG A 754 21.66 21.27 -31.06
C ARG A 754 20.60 22.05 -31.84
N ALA A 755 19.69 21.33 -32.48
CA ALA A 755 18.46 21.87 -33.07
C ALA A 755 17.34 21.76 -32.03
N TRP A 756 16.63 22.86 -31.80
CA TRP A 756 15.61 22.95 -30.75
C TRP A 756 14.21 23.04 -31.35
N GLY A 757 13.27 22.26 -30.82
CA GLY A 757 11.85 22.34 -31.15
C GLY A 757 11.52 22.07 -32.63
N VAL A 758 12.27 21.20 -33.30
CA VAL A 758 12.03 20.78 -34.69
C VAL A 758 10.68 20.05 -34.75
N PRO A 759 9.74 20.46 -35.63
CA PRO A 759 8.47 19.76 -35.74
C PRO A 759 8.68 18.40 -36.40
N VAL A 760 8.09 17.36 -35.82
CA VAL A 760 8.16 15.98 -36.30
C VAL A 760 6.74 15.39 -36.30
N ARG A 761 6.38 14.72 -37.40
CA ARG A 761 5.14 13.95 -37.52
C ARG A 761 5.48 12.48 -37.76
N LEU A 762 4.87 11.58 -37.00
CA LEU A 762 5.12 10.14 -37.10
C LEU A 762 3.81 9.39 -36.90
N GLY A 763 3.29 8.80 -37.97
CA GLY A 763 1.93 8.25 -37.99
C GLY A 763 0.88 9.31 -37.63
N LYS A 764 0.14 9.09 -36.54
CA LYS A 764 -0.86 10.05 -36.02
C LYS A 764 -0.27 11.10 -35.09
N TRP A 765 0.94 10.87 -34.57
CA TRP A 765 1.58 11.76 -33.63
C TRP A 765 2.21 12.96 -34.34
N ASN A 766 2.08 14.14 -33.73
CA ASN A 766 2.67 15.38 -34.22
C ASN A 766 3.14 16.20 -33.01
N GLY A 767 4.41 16.61 -33.01
CA GLY A 767 5.00 17.33 -31.89
C GLY A 767 6.33 18.00 -32.24
N LYS A 768 7.06 18.43 -31.21
CA LYS A 768 8.37 19.08 -31.35
C LYS A 768 9.46 18.29 -30.61
N VAL A 769 10.57 18.07 -31.30
CA VAL A 769 11.70 17.23 -30.87
C VAL A 769 12.98 18.05 -30.96
N ASP A 770 13.89 17.82 -30.03
CA ASP A 770 15.22 18.42 -30.01
C ASP A 770 16.23 17.38 -30.50
N PHE A 771 17.15 17.77 -31.37
CA PHE A 771 18.15 16.88 -31.98
C PHE A 771 19.57 17.39 -31.73
N LEU A 772 20.49 16.48 -31.41
CA LEU A 772 21.92 16.73 -31.50
C LEU A 772 22.39 16.52 -32.94
N VAL A 773 23.07 17.51 -33.50
CA VAL A 773 23.57 17.48 -34.88
C VAL A 773 25.00 16.96 -34.88
N VAL A 774 25.22 15.84 -35.57
CA VAL A 774 26.42 15.00 -35.50
C VAL A 774 26.75 14.43 -36.88
N ASP A 775 27.97 13.94 -37.06
CA ASP A 775 28.27 13.02 -38.17
C ASP A 775 27.91 11.60 -37.69
N ILE A 776 27.02 10.93 -38.44
CA ILE A 776 26.54 9.56 -38.25
C ILE A 776 26.47 8.88 -39.61
N ASP A 777 26.92 7.62 -39.68
CA ASP A 777 27.21 6.95 -40.96
C ASP A 777 26.08 5.99 -41.43
N ASP A 778 25.18 5.57 -40.54
CA ASP A 778 24.24 4.45 -40.79
C ASP A 778 22.79 4.88 -41.13
N GLU A 779 22.26 5.92 -40.49
CA GLU A 779 20.90 6.44 -40.71
C GLU A 779 20.85 7.95 -40.44
N ASP A 780 20.13 8.71 -41.27
CA ASP A 780 20.19 10.19 -41.26
C ASP A 780 19.46 10.84 -40.07
N VAL A 781 18.44 10.18 -39.52
CA VAL A 781 17.68 10.67 -38.35
C VAL A 781 17.37 9.55 -37.37
N VAL A 782 17.80 9.74 -36.11
CA VAL A 782 17.61 8.77 -35.03
C VAL A 782 16.80 9.39 -33.88
N LEU A 783 15.69 8.75 -33.53
CA LEU A 783 14.84 9.06 -32.38
C LEU A 783 15.21 8.14 -31.21
N GLY A 784 15.83 8.72 -30.18
CA GLY A 784 16.28 7.99 -28.99
C GLY A 784 15.29 8.05 -27.84
N MET A 785 15.77 7.66 -26.65
CA MET A 785 14.97 7.63 -25.42
C MET A 785 14.38 9.00 -25.03
N GLU A 786 15.01 10.13 -25.40
CA GLU A 786 14.42 11.48 -25.27
C GLU A 786 13.08 11.62 -26.01
N PHE A 787 12.91 10.99 -27.18
CA PHE A 787 11.65 10.94 -27.91
C PHE A 787 10.73 9.84 -27.38
N LEU A 788 11.25 8.62 -27.17
CA LEU A 788 10.45 7.46 -26.78
C LEU A 788 9.77 7.66 -25.41
N HIS A 789 10.43 8.35 -24.46
CA HIS A 789 9.82 8.75 -23.19
C HIS A 789 8.69 9.79 -23.34
N LYS A 790 8.70 10.62 -24.39
CA LYS A 790 7.63 11.62 -24.65
C LYS A 790 6.37 10.97 -25.25
N VAL A 791 6.52 9.88 -26.01
CA VAL A 791 5.40 9.27 -26.75
C VAL A 791 4.87 7.96 -26.14
N LEU A 792 5.56 7.38 -25.14
CA LEU A 792 5.14 6.21 -24.36
C LEU A 792 4.56 5.05 -25.22
N PRO A 793 5.29 4.55 -26.22
CA PRO A 793 4.75 3.57 -27.16
C PRO A 793 4.56 2.21 -26.50
N PHE A 794 3.50 1.50 -26.88
CA PHE A 794 3.25 0.12 -26.46
C PHE A 794 3.55 -0.86 -27.60
N ARG A 795 4.07 -2.04 -27.25
CA ARG A 795 4.48 -3.07 -28.20
C ARG A 795 3.31 -4.00 -28.47
N VAL A 796 2.97 -4.20 -29.74
CA VAL A 796 2.13 -5.32 -30.19
C VAL A 796 3.04 -6.53 -30.43
N SER A 797 2.49 -7.74 -30.41
CA SER A 797 3.22 -9.02 -30.43
C SER A 797 4.26 -9.20 -31.54
N ASP A 798 4.12 -8.44 -32.63
CA ASP A 798 4.81 -8.70 -33.91
C ASP A 798 6.02 -7.76 -34.13
N GLY A 799 6.47 -7.08 -33.06
CA GLY A 799 7.72 -6.30 -33.06
C GLY A 799 7.59 -4.82 -33.43
N MET A 800 6.51 -4.40 -34.10
CA MET A 800 6.23 -2.98 -34.40
C MET A 800 6.04 -2.12 -33.14
N ILE A 801 6.59 -0.92 -33.18
CA ILE A 801 6.40 0.13 -32.17
C ILE A 801 5.20 0.99 -32.62
N THR A 802 4.03 0.82 -31.99
CA THR A 802 2.88 1.65 -32.32
C THR A 802 2.91 2.95 -31.52
N ILE A 803 2.94 4.08 -32.23
CA ILE A 803 2.92 5.44 -31.66
C ILE A 803 1.52 6.03 -31.93
N THR A 804 0.81 6.39 -30.86
CA THR A 804 -0.57 6.94 -30.91
C THR A 804 -0.62 8.45 -30.92
#